data_AF-A0AAJ5Z475-F1
#
_entry.id   AF-A0AAJ5Z475-F1
#
_cell.length_a   1.000
_cell.length_b   1.000
_cell.length_c   1.000
_cell.angle_alpha   90.00
_cell.angle_beta   90.00
_cell.angle_gamma   90.00
#
_symmetry.space_group_name_H-M   'P 1'
#
loop_
_entity.id
_entity.type
_entity.pdbx_description
1 polymer ?
#
loop_
_entity_poly.entity_id
_entity_poly.type
_entity_poly.pdbx_seq_one_letter_code
_entity_poly.pdbx_strand_id
1 'polypeptide(L)'
;MLWHICWLALAVPAAVITVYVACALTYTQIRWHHWLRDVPGPARETWLMGNLRTFMYRDIGAVCRAWAQTYGGAVRFWGNFGEPRLMLMDPVAFDYVFRKRTYAFPKMRISQRLIASFMGNGLIVSEGMDHRRQRRAIQPGFQARNIKRLAPVFQEHVYDAMDYLDASLQRSETALVDMYATMSAATLDALGDGALGVKFGALASLRSDPNGAVCEAHPLTAALERAQFIASHPGWFTVMVDILSMYFPALEHIPVGLSSRAFRRATRVLFNLAGKVVEDAKARIKAGEPSPDILSALLRANANAERDSEEKRSILDRNVLTNAELHAQVSTFIFAGHETTSTQLAWLFLFLAQDQTRQHTLRRAVVEKRASLGLAPQASSTGDRALSEEELDDIPYLDWCIRECLRVQSAVHTTSRVATETEWIPLSNGKHVQVHPGMVLLFPLSAFMTSEVYWGPEPDAFRPERWSEPMPGRSVIPAHHGLSFLMGPRACIGSSFAILEMKVFIATILPSFHFEWDGRPIVPKMWPVARDVPARPPSGPNPLDEPTLANVKQKWKQARLAKDSELATLLGGILTDLQYAQKTKMQPNQKPPSIIKMLQKGIKKRTDAAKVFRQAKPAPRVDLAEKEEHEVRILQDLLPK
;
A
#
# COMPACT_ATOMS: atom_id res chain seq x y z
N MET A 1 20.45 -5.97 55.86
CA MET A 1 19.70 -4.70 55.93
C MET A 1 19.58 -4.02 54.57
N LEU A 2 20.68 -3.68 53.88
CA LEU A 2 20.67 -3.07 52.54
C LEU A 2 19.88 -3.85 51.47
N TRP A 3 19.99 -5.19 51.45
CA TRP A 3 19.22 -6.04 50.54
C TRP A 3 17.69 -5.93 50.71
N HIS A 4 17.22 -5.85 51.96
CA HIS A 4 15.79 -5.68 52.26
C HIS A 4 15.28 -4.28 51.92
N ILE A 5 16.11 -3.25 52.11
CA ILE A 5 15.79 -1.88 51.72
C ILE A 5 15.68 -1.77 50.19
N CYS A 6 16.59 -2.41 49.43
CA CYS A 6 16.51 -2.47 47.97
C CYS A 6 15.28 -3.25 47.48
N TRP A 7 14.92 -4.35 48.15
CA TRP A 7 13.71 -5.12 47.81
C TRP A 7 12.43 -4.34 48.08
N LEU A 8 12.33 -3.64 49.22
CA LEU A 8 11.20 -2.78 49.54
C LEU A 8 11.10 -1.58 48.58
N ALA A 9 12.25 -1.01 48.19
CA ALA A 9 12.31 0.08 47.22
C ALA A 9 11.82 -0.31 45.81
N LEU A 10 11.84 -1.60 45.44
CA LEU A 10 11.29 -2.10 44.18
C LEU A 10 9.85 -2.65 44.33
N ALA A 11 9.56 -3.29 45.46
CA ALA A 11 8.26 -3.92 45.71
C ALA A 11 7.14 -2.89 45.90
N VAL A 12 7.40 -1.77 46.59
CA VAL A 12 6.38 -0.74 46.83
C VAL A 12 5.94 -0.06 45.51
N PRO A 13 6.85 0.42 44.63
CA PRO A 13 6.44 0.93 43.32
C PRO A 13 5.72 -0.11 42.46
N ALA A 14 6.18 -1.37 42.46
CA ALA A 14 5.53 -2.43 41.70
C ALA A 14 4.10 -2.70 42.19
N ALA A 15 3.88 -2.70 43.51
CA ALA A 15 2.55 -2.85 44.10
C ALA A 15 1.65 -1.65 43.76
N VAL A 16 2.15 -0.41 43.87
CA VAL A 16 1.39 0.80 43.50
C VAL A 16 1.01 0.79 42.02
N ILE A 17 1.94 0.42 41.13
CA ILE A 17 1.67 0.27 39.68
C ILE A 17 0.61 -0.81 39.45
N THR A 18 0.72 -1.96 40.13
CA THR A 18 -0.24 -3.06 39.99
C THR A 18 -1.65 -2.63 40.42
N VAL A 19 -1.78 -1.97 41.56
CA VAL A 19 -3.06 -1.44 42.05
C VAL A 19 -3.61 -0.38 41.11
N TYR A 20 -2.78 0.56 40.64
CA TYR A 20 -3.19 1.57 39.67
C TYR A 20 -3.71 0.94 38.37
N VAL A 21 -2.98 -0.04 37.81
CA VAL A 21 -3.40 -0.76 36.60
C VAL A 21 -4.68 -1.54 36.84
N ALA A 22 -4.82 -2.23 37.97
CA ALA A 22 -6.05 -2.96 38.32
C ALA A 22 -7.26 -2.02 38.46
N CYS A 23 -7.10 -0.87 39.13
CA CYS A 23 -8.13 0.16 39.25
C CYS A 23 -8.49 0.75 37.89
N ALA A 24 -7.50 1.08 37.05
CA ALA A 24 -7.71 1.61 35.71
C ALA A 24 -8.45 0.61 34.81
N LEU A 25 -8.05 -0.67 34.83
CA LEU A 25 -8.74 -1.75 34.10
C LEU A 25 -10.16 -1.98 34.62
N THR A 26 -10.37 -1.93 35.93
CA THR A 26 -11.71 -2.09 36.51
C THR A 26 -12.60 -0.91 36.13
N TYR A 27 -12.07 0.32 36.18
CA TYR A 27 -12.77 1.53 35.75
C TYR A 27 -13.14 1.47 34.27
N THR A 28 -12.23 1.06 33.39
CA THR A 28 -12.54 0.93 31.95
C THR A 28 -13.59 -0.15 31.70
N GLN A 29 -13.51 -1.31 32.36
CA GLN A 29 -14.50 -2.37 32.25
C GLN A 29 -15.89 -1.94 32.75
N ILE A 30 -15.97 -1.20 33.86
CA ILE A 30 -17.23 -0.62 34.36
C ILE A 30 -17.81 0.35 33.33
N ARG A 31 -17.00 1.27 32.77
CA ARG A 31 -17.47 2.20 31.74
C ARG A 31 -18.00 1.46 30.52
N TRP A 32 -17.26 0.47 30.05
CA TRP A 32 -17.62 -0.38 28.92
C TRP A 32 -18.89 -1.17 29.14
N HIS A 33 -19.20 -1.55 30.38
CA HIS A 33 -20.46 -2.22 30.69
C HIS A 33 -21.70 -1.35 30.43
N HIS A 34 -21.58 -0.02 30.55
CA HIS A 34 -22.66 0.91 30.29
C HIS A 34 -22.73 1.39 28.84
N TRP A 35 -21.61 1.34 28.11
CA TRP A 35 -21.56 1.80 26.73
C TRP A 35 -22.36 0.88 25.80
N LEU A 36 -23.17 1.49 24.94
CA LEU A 36 -23.93 0.79 23.89
C LEU A 36 -24.86 -0.33 24.42
N ARG A 37 -25.24 -0.30 25.70
CA ARG A 37 -26.09 -1.34 26.33
C ARG A 37 -27.41 -1.56 25.58
N ASP A 38 -27.99 -0.48 25.08
CA ASP A 38 -29.27 -0.49 24.36
C ASP A 38 -29.10 -0.65 22.83
N VAL A 39 -27.86 -0.77 22.35
CA VAL A 39 -27.57 -0.98 20.93
C VAL A 39 -27.50 -2.48 20.65
N PRO A 40 -28.32 -2.99 19.70
CA PRO A 40 -28.32 -4.41 19.36
C PRO A 40 -27.01 -4.83 18.71
N GLY A 41 -26.68 -6.12 18.81
CA GLY A 41 -25.53 -6.66 18.11
C GLY A 41 -25.11 -8.04 18.61
N PRO A 42 -24.14 -8.67 17.92
CA PRO A 42 -23.75 -10.05 18.20
C PRO A 42 -23.27 -10.25 19.63
N ALA A 43 -23.45 -11.49 20.10
CA ALA A 43 -22.82 -11.96 21.32
C ALA A 43 -21.28 -11.95 21.17
N ARG A 44 -20.60 -11.84 22.29
CA ARG A 44 -19.13 -11.89 22.35
C ARG A 44 -18.65 -13.31 22.06
N GLU A 45 -17.86 -13.51 21.01
CA GLU A 45 -17.27 -14.84 20.70
C GLU A 45 -16.17 -15.22 21.69
N THR A 46 -15.24 -14.30 21.98
CA THR A 46 -14.14 -14.53 22.91
C THR A 46 -13.92 -13.33 23.83
N TRP A 47 -13.41 -13.56 25.04
CA TRP A 47 -13.09 -12.44 25.93
C TRP A 47 -11.92 -11.59 25.40
N LEU A 48 -10.88 -12.22 24.86
CA LEU A 48 -9.65 -11.54 24.43
C LEU A 48 -9.85 -10.68 23.17
N MET A 49 -10.48 -11.23 22.12
CA MET A 49 -10.59 -10.57 20.81
C MET A 49 -12.03 -10.18 20.45
N GLY A 50 -13.00 -10.45 21.31
CA GLY A 50 -14.40 -10.15 21.03
C GLY A 50 -14.86 -10.82 19.74
N ASN A 51 -15.39 -10.00 18.82
CA ASN A 51 -15.78 -10.36 17.45
C ASN A 51 -14.69 -10.00 16.41
N LEU A 52 -13.54 -9.46 16.80
CA LEU A 52 -12.45 -9.17 15.85
C LEU A 52 -11.88 -10.45 15.23
N ARG A 53 -11.98 -11.58 15.92
CA ARG A 53 -11.60 -12.89 15.40
C ARG A 53 -12.38 -13.24 14.13
N THR A 54 -13.66 -12.91 14.06
CA THR A 54 -14.51 -13.13 12.88
C THR A 54 -13.94 -12.44 11.65
N PHE A 55 -13.45 -11.21 11.80
CA PHE A 55 -12.84 -10.43 10.71
C PHE A 55 -11.47 -10.94 10.26
N MET A 56 -10.84 -11.86 11.00
CA MET A 56 -9.58 -12.48 10.59
C MET A 56 -9.73 -13.65 9.62
N TYR A 57 -10.89 -14.30 9.64
CA TYR A 57 -11.10 -15.53 8.89
C TYR A 57 -12.28 -15.47 7.92
N ARG A 58 -13.06 -14.38 7.95
CA ARG A 58 -14.24 -14.20 7.10
C ARG A 58 -14.18 -12.85 6.41
N ASP A 59 -14.84 -12.77 5.27
CA ASP A 59 -15.02 -11.52 4.55
C ASP A 59 -15.75 -10.49 5.44
N ILE A 60 -15.08 -9.36 5.69
CA ILE A 60 -15.61 -8.30 6.57
C ILE A 60 -16.89 -7.69 5.98
N GLY A 61 -16.98 -7.59 4.66
CA GLY A 61 -18.15 -7.06 3.96
C GLY A 61 -19.40 -7.89 4.27
N ALA A 62 -19.32 -9.20 4.01
CA ALA A 62 -20.39 -10.15 4.25
C ALA A 62 -20.81 -10.22 5.73
N VAL A 63 -19.84 -10.21 6.66
CA VAL A 63 -20.13 -10.18 8.11
C VAL A 63 -20.88 -8.90 8.48
N CYS A 64 -20.41 -7.74 8.02
CA CYS A 64 -21.05 -6.46 8.30
C CYS A 64 -22.45 -6.38 7.68
N ARG A 65 -22.67 -6.88 6.46
CA ARG A 65 -24.00 -6.95 5.82
C ARG A 65 -24.95 -7.82 6.64
N ALA A 66 -24.53 -9.02 7.04
CA ALA A 66 -25.34 -9.92 7.84
C ALA A 66 -25.73 -9.32 9.20
N TRP A 67 -24.78 -8.64 9.85
CA TRP A 67 -25.06 -7.92 11.10
C TRP A 67 -26.03 -6.76 10.90
N ALA A 68 -25.87 -5.98 9.84
CA ALA A 68 -26.77 -4.86 9.54
C ALA A 68 -28.20 -5.35 9.20
N GLN A 69 -28.34 -6.46 8.47
CA GLN A 69 -29.62 -7.10 8.19
C GLN A 69 -30.32 -7.57 9.47
N THR A 70 -29.56 -8.11 10.44
CA THR A 70 -30.11 -8.67 11.68
C THR A 70 -30.43 -7.59 12.73
N TYR A 71 -29.54 -6.61 12.89
CA TYR A 71 -29.57 -5.66 14.02
C TYR A 71 -29.87 -4.21 13.60
N GLY A 72 -29.91 -3.92 12.30
CA GLY A 72 -30.13 -2.58 11.75
C GLY A 72 -28.86 -1.77 11.50
N GLY A 73 -29.02 -0.47 11.21
CA GLY A 73 -27.93 0.42 10.78
C GLY A 73 -26.91 0.84 11.85
N ALA A 74 -27.13 0.47 13.13
CA ALA A 74 -26.18 0.69 14.21
C ALA A 74 -26.05 -0.59 15.04
N VAL A 75 -24.83 -1.14 15.10
CA VAL A 75 -24.58 -2.46 15.68
C VAL A 75 -23.44 -2.40 16.69
N ARG A 76 -23.68 -2.88 17.90
CA ARG A 76 -22.65 -3.06 18.92
C ARG A 76 -21.91 -4.36 18.66
N PHE A 77 -20.59 -4.30 18.52
CA PHE A 77 -19.74 -5.49 18.48
C PHE A 77 -18.60 -5.37 19.50
N TRP A 78 -17.94 -6.47 19.81
CA TRP A 78 -16.91 -6.54 20.84
C TRP A 78 -15.50 -6.50 20.23
N GLY A 79 -14.66 -5.60 20.73
CA GLY A 79 -13.24 -5.47 20.45
C GLY A 79 -12.39 -6.25 21.45
N ASN A 80 -11.15 -5.79 21.63
CA ASN A 80 -10.20 -6.43 22.55
C ASN A 80 -10.66 -6.29 24.01
N PHE A 81 -10.44 -7.33 24.82
CA PHE A 81 -10.75 -7.35 26.25
C PHE A 81 -12.20 -6.95 26.60
N GLY A 82 -13.16 -7.19 25.70
CA GLY A 82 -14.56 -6.81 25.90
C GLY A 82 -14.87 -5.32 25.67
N GLU A 83 -14.00 -4.59 24.96
CA GLU A 83 -14.27 -3.22 24.52
C GLU A 83 -15.51 -3.16 23.62
N PRO A 84 -16.58 -2.41 23.96
CA PRO A 84 -17.72 -2.23 23.06
C PRO A 84 -17.34 -1.24 21.95
N ARG A 85 -17.58 -1.64 20.70
CA ARG A 85 -17.36 -0.84 19.50
C ARG A 85 -18.67 -0.69 18.74
N LEU A 86 -18.80 0.40 18.01
CA LEU A 86 -19.99 0.72 17.24
C LEU A 86 -19.73 0.55 15.75
N MET A 87 -20.44 -0.35 15.09
CA MET A 87 -20.50 -0.39 13.63
C MET A 87 -21.67 0.47 13.18
N LEU A 88 -21.41 1.40 12.26
CA LEU A 88 -22.43 2.23 11.62
C LEU A 88 -22.56 1.84 10.17
N MET A 89 -23.79 1.60 9.71
CA MET A 89 -24.16 1.29 8.33
C MET A 89 -25.44 2.05 7.96
N ASP A 90 -25.44 3.35 8.26
CA ASP A 90 -26.55 4.27 8.10
C ASP A 90 -26.06 5.57 7.43
N PRO A 91 -26.74 6.05 6.38
CA PRO A 91 -26.24 7.16 5.60
C PRO A 91 -26.36 8.51 6.33
N VAL A 92 -27.32 8.68 7.25
CA VAL A 92 -27.44 9.87 8.10
C VAL A 92 -26.29 9.90 9.10
N ALA A 93 -25.92 8.74 9.66
CA ALA A 93 -24.75 8.63 10.52
C ALA A 93 -23.44 8.93 9.77
N PHE A 94 -23.33 8.49 8.51
CA PHE A 94 -22.16 8.78 7.66
C PHE A 94 -22.02 10.28 7.38
N ASP A 95 -23.11 10.94 6.99
CA ASP A 95 -23.14 12.40 6.80
C ASP A 95 -22.75 13.13 8.09
N TYR A 96 -23.31 12.71 9.23
CA TYR A 96 -23.00 13.32 10.51
C TYR A 96 -21.50 13.22 10.85
N VAL A 97 -20.93 12.01 10.79
CA VAL A 97 -19.54 11.77 11.18
C VAL A 97 -18.55 12.33 10.17
N PHE A 98 -18.75 12.11 8.86
CA PHE A 98 -17.75 12.45 7.84
C PHE A 98 -17.90 13.85 7.24
N ARG A 99 -19.05 14.50 7.38
CA ARG A 99 -19.31 15.84 6.83
C ARG A 99 -19.50 16.86 7.94
N LYS A 100 -20.48 16.66 8.83
CA LYS A 100 -20.89 17.66 9.85
C LYS A 100 -19.90 17.77 11.01
N ARG A 101 -19.47 16.64 11.59
CA ARG A 101 -18.63 16.56 12.80
C ARG A 101 -17.26 15.91 12.57
N THR A 102 -16.76 15.97 11.34
CA THR A 102 -15.51 15.34 10.86
C THR A 102 -14.33 15.34 11.85
N TYR A 103 -14.07 16.45 12.53
CA TYR A 103 -12.89 16.60 13.39
C TYR A 103 -13.10 16.14 14.85
N ALA A 104 -14.35 15.88 15.26
CA ALA A 104 -14.67 15.21 16.54
C ALA A 104 -14.46 13.68 16.48
N PHE A 105 -14.20 13.18 15.27
CA PHE A 105 -14.00 11.78 14.98
C PHE A 105 -12.68 11.61 14.20
N PRO A 106 -11.50 11.70 14.84
CA PRO A 106 -10.22 11.37 14.21
C PRO A 106 -10.05 9.86 13.97
N LYS A 107 -9.04 9.48 13.17
CA LYS A 107 -8.64 8.06 13.03
C LYS A 107 -8.10 7.49 14.34
N MET A 108 -8.15 6.17 14.50
CA MET A 108 -7.49 5.47 15.61
C MET A 108 -5.98 5.72 15.62
N ARG A 109 -5.37 5.87 16.80
CA ARG A 109 -3.92 6.11 16.95
C ARG A 109 -3.07 5.03 16.28
N ILE A 110 -3.46 3.77 16.41
CA ILE A 110 -2.75 2.65 15.77
C ILE A 110 -2.78 2.74 14.24
N SER A 111 -3.92 3.12 13.66
CA SER A 111 -4.04 3.36 12.21
C SER A 111 -3.20 4.54 11.76
N GLN A 112 -3.18 5.64 12.54
CA GLN A 112 -2.32 6.78 12.25
C GLN A 112 -0.83 6.38 12.25
N ARG A 113 -0.38 5.59 13.23
CA ARG A 113 1.01 5.11 13.28
C ARG A 113 1.35 4.20 12.12
N LEU A 114 0.47 3.24 11.82
CA LEU A 114 0.61 2.34 10.69
C LEU A 114 0.85 3.16 9.41
N ILE A 115 -0.04 4.09 9.11
CA ILE A 115 0.05 4.93 7.90
C ILE A 115 1.29 5.83 7.94
N ALA A 116 1.56 6.50 9.06
CA ALA A 116 2.71 7.40 9.22
C ALA A 116 4.05 6.70 9.07
N SER A 117 4.12 5.40 9.37
CA SER A 117 5.36 4.63 9.33
C SER A 117 5.93 4.45 7.92
N PHE A 118 5.10 4.60 6.88
CA PHE A 118 5.52 4.55 5.47
C PHE A 118 5.24 5.85 4.68
N MET A 119 4.31 6.70 5.11
CA MET A 119 3.99 7.98 4.44
C MET A 119 4.51 9.23 5.15
N GLY A 120 4.90 9.13 6.42
CA GLY A 120 5.16 10.29 7.27
C GLY A 120 3.89 11.05 7.65
N ASN A 121 4.03 12.25 8.22
CA ASN A 121 2.90 13.05 8.68
C ASN A 121 2.26 13.88 7.55
N GLY A 122 1.81 13.20 6.49
CA GLY A 122 1.13 13.78 5.33
C GLY A 122 -0.38 13.93 5.51
N LEU A 123 -1.08 14.33 4.45
CA LEU A 123 -2.52 14.65 4.48
C LEU A 123 -3.41 13.50 4.98
N ILE A 124 -3.03 12.25 4.70
CA ILE A 124 -3.78 11.07 5.13
C ILE A 124 -3.69 10.89 6.65
N VAL A 125 -2.53 11.17 7.24
CA VAL A 125 -2.25 10.97 8.67
C VAL A 125 -2.75 12.14 9.51
N SER A 126 -2.54 13.37 9.05
CA SER A 126 -2.83 14.57 9.82
C SER A 126 -4.30 14.63 10.26
N GLU A 127 -4.56 15.18 11.45
CA GLU A 127 -5.89 15.33 12.06
C GLU A 127 -6.13 16.79 12.47
N GLY A 128 -7.39 17.13 12.76
CA GLY A 128 -7.77 18.46 13.26
C GLY A 128 -7.33 19.62 12.36
N MET A 129 -6.73 20.63 12.96
CA MET A 129 -6.31 21.86 12.28
C MET A 129 -5.16 21.63 11.30
N ASP A 130 -4.24 20.70 11.58
CA ASP A 130 -3.13 20.37 10.68
C ASP A 130 -3.65 19.80 9.37
N HIS A 131 -4.62 18.87 9.43
CA HIS A 131 -5.27 18.36 8.23
C HIS A 131 -5.93 19.48 7.41
N ARG A 132 -6.63 20.41 8.09
CA ARG A 132 -7.31 21.53 7.42
C ARG A 132 -6.30 22.43 6.70
N ARG A 133 -5.17 22.77 7.34
CA ARG A 133 -4.07 23.55 6.76
C ARG A 133 -3.44 22.82 5.58
N GLN A 134 -3.01 21.58 5.78
CA GLN A 134 -2.34 20.79 4.75
C GLN A 134 -3.26 20.61 3.52
N ARG A 135 -4.55 20.31 3.71
CA ARG A 135 -5.49 20.17 2.60
C ARG A 135 -5.58 21.44 1.75
N ARG A 136 -5.70 22.61 2.40
CA ARG A 136 -5.74 23.91 1.72
C ARG A 136 -4.44 24.19 0.95
N ALA A 137 -3.29 23.87 1.54
CA ALA A 137 -1.99 24.08 0.91
C ALA A 137 -1.77 23.18 -0.33
N ILE A 138 -2.34 21.97 -0.34
CA ILE A 138 -2.16 21.00 -1.44
C ILE A 138 -3.19 21.20 -2.57
N GLN A 139 -4.37 21.76 -2.25
CA GLN A 139 -5.48 21.94 -3.20
C GLN A 139 -5.08 22.58 -4.55
N PRO A 140 -4.16 23.57 -4.64
CA PRO A 140 -3.73 24.15 -5.90
C PRO A 140 -3.12 23.14 -6.89
N GLY A 141 -2.48 22.08 -6.40
CA GLY A 141 -1.94 21.01 -7.24
C GLY A 141 -3.03 20.16 -7.90
N PHE A 142 -4.15 19.95 -7.20
CA PHE A 142 -5.27 19.09 -7.63
C PHE A 142 -6.44 19.87 -8.25
N GLN A 143 -6.18 21.04 -8.83
CA GLN A 143 -7.20 21.78 -9.58
C GLN A 143 -7.51 21.08 -10.90
N ALA A 144 -8.78 21.13 -11.34
CA ALA A 144 -9.24 20.46 -12.57
C ALA A 144 -8.38 20.76 -13.80
N ARG A 145 -7.90 22.01 -13.95
CA ARG A 145 -7.01 22.40 -15.05
C ARG A 145 -5.67 21.65 -15.09
N ASN A 146 -5.13 21.27 -13.93
CA ASN A 146 -3.88 20.51 -13.85
C ASN A 146 -4.15 19.05 -14.18
N ILE A 147 -5.26 18.50 -13.67
CA ILE A 147 -5.65 17.10 -13.90
C ILE A 147 -5.98 16.84 -15.38
N LYS A 148 -6.77 17.70 -16.02
CA LYS A 148 -7.16 17.59 -17.44
C LYS A 148 -5.97 17.43 -18.40
N ARG A 149 -4.84 18.04 -18.06
CA ARG A 149 -3.62 18.02 -18.89
C ARG A 149 -2.83 16.71 -18.76
N LEU A 150 -3.22 15.82 -17.85
CA LEU A 150 -2.51 14.56 -17.61
C LEU A 150 -2.94 13.42 -18.52
N ALA A 151 -4.06 13.54 -19.24
CA ALA A 151 -4.53 12.47 -20.13
C ALA A 151 -3.46 12.00 -21.15
N PRO A 152 -2.71 12.90 -21.82
CA PRO A 152 -1.61 12.49 -22.69
C PRO A 152 -0.45 11.82 -21.94
N VAL A 153 -0.15 12.25 -20.72
CA VAL A 153 0.90 11.63 -19.89
C VAL A 153 0.50 10.21 -19.52
N PHE A 154 -0.74 10.01 -19.07
CA PHE A 154 -1.26 8.67 -18.77
C PHE A 154 -1.23 7.79 -20.02
N GLN A 155 -1.59 8.33 -21.18
CA GLN A 155 -1.58 7.60 -22.45
C GLN A 155 -0.18 7.05 -22.80
N GLU A 156 0.89 7.84 -22.59
CA GLU A 156 2.28 7.39 -22.82
C GLU A 156 2.59 6.12 -22.02
N HIS A 157 2.31 6.13 -20.72
CA HIS A 157 2.54 4.98 -19.84
C HIS A 157 1.60 3.81 -20.11
N VAL A 158 0.41 4.06 -20.70
CA VAL A 158 -0.46 2.99 -21.17
C VAL A 158 0.11 2.30 -22.39
N TYR A 159 0.74 3.03 -23.32
CA TYR A 159 1.42 2.40 -24.46
C TYR A 159 2.56 1.50 -23.99
N ASP A 160 3.36 1.93 -23.02
CA ASP A 160 4.39 1.06 -22.42
C ASP A 160 3.76 -0.23 -21.82
N ALA A 161 2.58 -0.11 -21.21
CA ALA A 161 1.86 -1.26 -20.66
C ALA A 161 1.33 -2.19 -21.77
N MET A 162 0.83 -1.63 -22.87
CA MET A 162 0.41 -2.39 -24.04
C MET A 162 1.59 -3.13 -24.67
N ASP A 163 2.74 -2.47 -24.84
CA ASP A 163 3.96 -3.09 -25.37
C ASP A 163 4.40 -4.28 -24.52
N TYR A 164 4.28 -4.17 -23.19
CA TYR A 164 4.55 -5.28 -22.26
C TYR A 164 3.56 -6.45 -22.44
N LEU A 165 2.27 -6.15 -22.62
CA LEU A 165 1.24 -7.16 -22.87
C LEU A 165 1.44 -7.85 -24.23
N ASP A 166 1.72 -7.08 -25.28
CA ASP A 166 2.03 -7.58 -26.62
C ASP A 166 3.29 -8.47 -26.61
N ALA A 167 4.33 -8.06 -25.89
CA ALA A 167 5.53 -8.87 -25.72
C ALA A 167 5.24 -10.23 -25.07
N SER A 168 4.25 -10.29 -24.18
CA SER A 168 3.82 -11.53 -23.53
C SER A 168 3.11 -12.49 -24.49
N LEU A 169 2.51 -11.97 -25.57
CA LEU A 169 1.84 -12.73 -26.64
C LEU A 169 2.77 -13.15 -27.78
N GLN A 170 4.03 -12.70 -27.84
CA GLN A 170 4.94 -13.03 -28.95
C GLN A 170 5.18 -14.54 -29.14
N ARG A 171 4.97 -15.36 -28.11
CA ARG A 171 5.18 -16.82 -28.15
C ARG A 171 3.89 -17.63 -28.39
N SER A 172 2.72 -17.02 -28.21
CA SER A 172 1.41 -17.71 -28.29
C SER A 172 0.28 -16.69 -28.47
N GLU A 173 -0.79 -17.09 -29.17
CA GLU A 173 -2.01 -16.27 -29.30
C GLU A 173 -2.67 -15.90 -27.96
N THR A 174 -2.35 -16.64 -26.88
CA THR A 174 -2.85 -16.38 -25.53
C THR A 174 -1.71 -16.41 -24.51
N ALA A 175 -1.74 -15.50 -23.53
CA ALA A 175 -0.78 -15.46 -22.43
C ALA A 175 -1.48 -15.24 -21.11
N LEU A 176 -1.01 -15.93 -20.06
CA LEU A 176 -1.43 -15.66 -18.69
C LEU A 176 -0.60 -14.48 -18.15
N VAL A 177 -1.28 -13.41 -17.73
CA VAL A 177 -0.65 -12.18 -17.24
C VAL A 177 -1.21 -11.79 -15.88
N ASP A 178 -0.32 -11.40 -14.96
CA ASP A 178 -0.70 -10.72 -13.72
C ASP A 178 -1.02 -9.25 -14.02
N MET A 179 -2.31 -8.96 -14.28
CA MET A 179 -2.78 -7.62 -14.58
C MET A 179 -2.56 -6.64 -13.43
N TYR A 180 -2.57 -7.10 -12.17
CA TYR A 180 -2.32 -6.19 -11.06
C TYR A 180 -0.87 -5.72 -11.05
N ALA A 181 0.11 -6.62 -11.25
CA ALA A 181 1.52 -6.24 -11.31
C ALA A 181 1.80 -5.25 -12.46
N THR A 182 1.23 -5.49 -13.64
CA THR A 182 1.34 -4.58 -14.79
C THR A 182 0.71 -3.21 -14.49
N MET A 183 -0.53 -3.19 -13.99
CA MET A 183 -1.21 -1.93 -13.66
C MET A 183 -0.53 -1.19 -12.51
N SER A 184 0.02 -1.90 -11.52
CA SER A 184 0.77 -1.31 -10.41
C SER A 184 2.03 -0.60 -10.88
N ALA A 185 2.78 -1.22 -11.80
CA ALA A 185 3.98 -0.59 -12.34
C ALA A 185 3.65 0.59 -13.26
N ALA A 186 2.68 0.42 -14.16
CA ALA A 186 2.27 1.46 -15.10
C ALA A 186 1.65 2.69 -14.42
N THR A 187 0.79 2.51 -13.43
CA THR A 187 0.23 3.62 -12.64
C THR A 187 1.27 4.29 -11.75
N LEU A 188 2.29 3.55 -11.28
CA LEU A 188 3.41 4.16 -10.55
C LEU A 188 4.23 5.08 -11.46
N ASP A 189 4.51 4.65 -12.70
CA ASP A 189 5.21 5.47 -13.69
C ASP A 189 4.37 6.67 -14.13
N ALA A 190 3.08 6.48 -14.40
CA ALA A 190 2.12 7.54 -14.72
C ALA A 190 1.99 8.59 -13.59
N LEU A 191 1.96 8.15 -12.33
CA LEU A 191 1.98 9.02 -11.18
C LEU A 191 3.31 9.76 -11.05
N GLY A 192 4.43 9.06 -11.25
CA GLY A 192 5.76 9.65 -11.23
C GLY A 192 5.85 10.82 -12.19
N ASP A 193 5.45 10.61 -13.44
CA ASP A 193 5.52 11.63 -14.47
C ASP A 193 4.48 12.75 -14.25
N GLY A 194 3.20 12.39 -14.17
CA GLY A 194 2.10 13.35 -14.10
C GLY A 194 1.99 14.12 -12.79
N ALA A 195 2.31 13.48 -11.65
CA ALA A 195 2.18 14.11 -10.34
C ALA A 195 3.50 14.65 -9.78
N LEU A 196 4.64 14.05 -10.10
CA LEU A 196 5.94 14.36 -9.47
C LEU A 196 7.00 14.89 -10.45
N GLY A 197 6.76 14.78 -11.77
CA GLY A 197 7.74 15.10 -12.80
C GLY A 197 8.99 14.22 -12.71
N VAL A 198 8.82 12.92 -12.44
CA VAL A 198 9.90 11.94 -12.30
C VAL A 198 9.53 10.64 -12.99
N LYS A 199 10.38 10.17 -13.91
CA LYS A 199 10.23 8.83 -14.52
C LYS A 199 10.84 7.78 -13.58
N PHE A 200 10.02 6.89 -13.02
CA PHE A 200 10.52 5.82 -12.13
C PHE A 200 11.07 4.62 -12.93
N GLY A 201 10.43 4.25 -14.04
CA GLY A 201 10.81 3.08 -14.83
C GLY A 201 10.43 1.77 -14.13
N ALA A 202 9.31 1.76 -13.41
CA ALA A 202 8.81 0.59 -12.71
C ALA A 202 8.39 -0.50 -13.68
N LEU A 203 7.70 -0.15 -14.76
CA LEU A 203 7.19 -1.09 -15.76
C LEU A 203 8.32 -1.74 -16.56
N ALA A 204 9.30 -0.95 -17.01
CA ALA A 204 10.51 -1.45 -17.67
C ALA A 204 11.35 -2.40 -16.79
N SER A 205 11.15 -2.35 -15.47
CA SER A 205 11.81 -3.22 -14.50
C SER A 205 11.04 -4.52 -14.24
N LEU A 206 9.83 -4.70 -14.77
CA LEU A 206 9.08 -5.94 -14.60
C LEU A 206 9.75 -7.09 -15.34
N ARG A 207 9.82 -8.25 -14.67
CA ARG A 207 10.31 -9.49 -15.26
C ARG A 207 9.31 -10.60 -14.95
N SER A 208 8.98 -11.41 -15.94
CA SER A 208 8.10 -12.58 -15.77
C SER A 208 8.91 -13.87 -15.82
N ASP A 209 8.67 -14.75 -14.85
CA ASP A 209 9.08 -16.16 -14.90
C ASP A 209 8.31 -16.88 -16.01
N PRO A 210 8.88 -17.93 -16.66
CA PRO A 210 8.14 -18.85 -17.52
C PRO A 210 6.76 -19.33 -17.02
N ASN A 211 6.53 -19.36 -15.70
CA ASN A 211 5.26 -19.74 -15.07
C ASN A 211 4.27 -18.57 -14.89
N GLY A 212 4.56 -17.38 -15.43
CA GLY A 212 3.72 -16.20 -15.32
C GLY A 212 3.84 -15.45 -13.99
N ALA A 213 4.73 -15.87 -13.09
CA ALA A 213 4.99 -15.15 -11.85
C ALA A 213 5.86 -13.91 -12.13
N VAL A 214 5.37 -12.73 -11.75
CA VAL A 214 6.11 -11.48 -11.91
C VAL A 214 7.11 -11.33 -10.77
N CYS A 215 8.40 -11.23 -11.12
CA CYS A 215 9.47 -10.87 -10.22
C CYS A 215 9.70 -9.37 -10.32
N GLU A 216 9.26 -8.61 -9.31
CA GLU A 216 9.52 -7.18 -9.27
C GLU A 216 11.03 -6.88 -9.15
N ALA A 217 11.60 -6.17 -10.12
CA ALA A 217 12.99 -5.70 -10.02
C ALA A 217 13.10 -4.25 -9.52
N HIS A 218 11.99 -3.49 -9.47
CA HIS A 218 12.05 -2.09 -9.09
C HIS A 218 12.21 -1.92 -7.57
N PRO A 219 13.22 -1.17 -7.07
CA PRO A 219 13.45 -1.02 -5.63
C PRO A 219 12.28 -0.42 -4.85
N LEU A 220 11.44 0.40 -5.48
CA LEU A 220 10.28 1.02 -4.82
C LEU A 220 9.14 0.05 -4.62
N THR A 221 8.75 -0.68 -5.67
CA THR A 221 7.64 -1.64 -5.59
C THR A 221 8.02 -2.75 -4.60
N ALA A 222 9.27 -3.23 -4.66
CA ALA A 222 9.78 -4.21 -3.71
C ALA A 222 9.82 -3.68 -2.26
N ALA A 223 10.09 -2.38 -2.05
CA ALA A 223 10.05 -1.78 -0.72
C ALA A 223 8.62 -1.65 -0.18
N LEU A 224 7.67 -1.29 -1.05
CA LEU A 224 6.24 -1.19 -0.75
C LEU A 224 5.67 -2.56 -0.39
N GLU A 225 5.89 -3.56 -1.25
CA GLU A 225 5.49 -4.95 -1.01
C GLU A 225 6.00 -5.47 0.33
N ARG A 226 7.29 -5.25 0.64
CA ARG A 226 7.88 -5.70 1.91
C ARG A 226 7.25 -5.01 3.10
N ALA A 227 7.02 -3.70 3.03
CA ALA A 227 6.38 -2.95 4.11
C ALA A 227 4.96 -3.47 4.33
N GLN A 228 4.21 -3.67 3.25
CA GLN A 228 2.85 -4.19 3.26
C GLN A 228 2.79 -5.64 3.77
N PHE A 229 3.72 -6.50 3.36
CA PHE A 229 3.81 -7.88 3.80
C PHE A 229 4.02 -7.96 5.31
N ILE A 230 4.96 -7.17 5.85
CA ILE A 230 5.21 -7.09 7.30
C ILE A 230 3.98 -6.57 8.05
N ALA A 231 3.29 -5.57 7.49
CA ALA A 231 2.08 -5.01 8.09
C ALA A 231 0.88 -5.97 8.06
N SER A 232 0.76 -6.79 7.02
CA SER A 232 -0.38 -7.68 6.78
C SER A 232 -0.21 -9.07 7.38
N HIS A 233 1.02 -9.48 7.69
CA HIS A 233 1.33 -10.78 8.32
C HIS A 233 2.06 -10.60 9.65
N PRO A 234 1.48 -9.87 10.62
CA PRO A 234 2.08 -9.75 11.93
C PRO A 234 2.06 -11.11 12.63
N GLY A 235 3.22 -11.55 13.15
CA GLY A 235 3.26 -12.70 14.04
C GLY A 235 2.42 -12.45 15.30
N TRP A 236 1.92 -13.51 15.93
CA TRP A 236 1.05 -13.41 17.12
C TRP A 236 1.61 -12.51 18.24
N PHE A 237 2.93 -12.57 18.47
CA PHE A 237 3.59 -11.69 19.43
C PHE A 237 3.47 -10.20 19.07
N THR A 238 3.63 -9.86 17.79
CA THR A 238 3.45 -8.49 17.29
C THR A 238 2.01 -8.02 17.48
N VAL A 239 1.04 -8.85 17.10
CA VAL A 239 -0.40 -8.55 17.29
C VAL A 239 -0.69 -8.28 18.77
N MET A 240 -0.14 -9.09 19.67
CA MET A 240 -0.31 -8.90 21.11
C MET A 240 0.29 -7.58 21.59
N VAL A 241 1.50 -7.23 21.17
CA VAL A 241 2.13 -5.96 21.53
C VAL A 241 1.34 -4.77 20.99
N ASP A 242 0.85 -4.84 19.75
CA ASP A 242 0.04 -3.78 19.14
C ASP A 242 -1.29 -3.60 19.89
N ILE A 243 -1.98 -4.69 20.25
CA ILE A 243 -3.19 -4.66 21.08
C ILE A 243 -2.90 -4.02 22.44
N LEU A 244 -1.83 -4.45 23.11
CA LEU A 244 -1.47 -3.90 24.43
C LEU A 244 -1.05 -2.44 24.34
N SER A 245 -0.41 -2.01 23.24
CA SER A 245 -0.01 -0.61 23.01
C SER A 245 -1.20 0.35 22.92
N MET A 246 -2.40 -0.16 22.60
CA MET A 246 -3.64 0.62 22.61
C MET A 246 -4.03 1.07 24.02
N TYR A 247 -3.68 0.27 25.04
CA TYR A 247 -4.02 0.52 26.44
C TYR A 247 -2.82 1.00 27.27
N PHE A 248 -1.61 0.61 26.86
CA PHE A 248 -0.35 0.92 27.53
C PHE A 248 0.61 1.62 26.56
N PRO A 249 0.58 2.95 26.46
CA PRO A 249 1.38 3.70 25.50
C PRO A 249 2.90 3.49 25.61
N ALA A 250 3.40 3.06 26.78
CA ALA A 250 4.83 2.75 26.95
C ALA A 250 5.30 1.59 26.06
N LEU A 251 4.41 0.65 25.71
CA LEU A 251 4.73 -0.51 24.87
C LEU A 251 4.99 -0.13 23.41
N GLU A 252 4.64 1.10 23.01
CA GLU A 252 4.85 1.62 21.65
C GLU A 252 6.34 1.69 21.26
N HIS A 253 7.23 1.77 22.25
CA HIS A 253 8.67 1.82 22.04
C HIS A 253 9.33 0.45 21.83
N ILE A 254 8.56 -0.64 21.98
CA ILE A 254 9.08 -2.00 21.77
C ILE A 254 9.34 -2.21 20.25
N PRO A 255 10.55 -2.65 19.85
CA PRO A 255 10.95 -2.69 18.44
C PRO A 255 10.40 -3.90 17.66
N VAL A 256 9.08 -4.11 17.69
CA VAL A 256 8.35 -5.18 16.98
C VAL A 256 7.40 -4.61 15.92
N GLY A 257 6.98 -5.43 14.96
CA GLY A 257 6.06 -5.01 13.90
C GLY A 257 6.54 -3.79 13.12
N LEU A 258 5.75 -2.71 13.19
CA LEU A 258 6.02 -1.40 12.58
C LEU A 258 7.26 -0.71 13.16
N SER A 259 7.61 -1.05 14.40
CA SER A 259 8.82 -0.59 15.09
C SER A 259 10.00 -1.56 14.89
N SER A 260 9.90 -2.55 14.02
CA SER A 260 11.02 -3.45 13.71
C SER A 260 12.09 -2.78 12.83
N ARG A 261 13.33 -3.27 12.93
CA ARG A 261 14.42 -2.82 12.05
C ARG A 261 14.17 -3.15 10.58
N ALA A 262 13.54 -4.29 10.31
CA ALA A 262 13.19 -4.73 8.96
C ALA A 262 12.19 -3.75 8.32
N PHE A 263 11.12 -3.43 9.05
CA PHE A 263 10.10 -2.48 8.60
C PHE A 263 10.69 -1.10 8.33
N ARG A 264 11.46 -0.54 9.29
CA ARG A 264 12.14 0.76 9.11
C ARG A 264 13.11 0.78 7.92
N ARG A 265 13.73 -0.35 7.59
CA ARG A 265 14.64 -0.44 6.44
C ARG A 265 13.86 -0.39 5.13
N ALA A 266 12.72 -1.09 5.06
CA ALA A 266 11.83 -1.05 3.90
C ALA A 266 11.30 0.37 3.66
N THR A 267 10.80 1.04 4.71
CA THR A 267 10.21 2.38 4.57
C THR A 267 11.24 3.51 4.36
N ARG A 268 12.51 3.31 4.73
CA ARG A 268 13.56 4.31 4.48
C ARG A 268 13.78 4.58 2.99
N VAL A 269 13.60 3.57 2.12
CA VAL A 269 13.72 3.75 0.66
C VAL A 269 12.71 4.78 0.16
N LEU A 270 11.46 4.68 0.64
CA LEU A 270 10.36 5.59 0.30
C LEU A 270 10.66 7.02 0.76
N PHE A 271 11.06 7.21 2.02
CA PHE A 271 11.37 8.54 2.55
C PHE A 271 12.57 9.21 1.87
N ASN A 272 13.62 8.44 1.57
CA ASN A 272 14.80 8.95 0.87
C ASN A 272 14.45 9.40 -0.55
N LEU A 273 13.65 8.60 -1.26
CA LEU A 273 13.17 8.98 -2.58
C LEU A 273 12.30 10.24 -2.50
N ALA A 274 11.34 10.28 -1.58
CA ALA A 274 10.45 11.43 -1.46
C ALA A 274 11.23 12.74 -1.20
N GLY A 275 12.26 12.69 -0.36
CA GLY A 275 13.16 13.84 -0.17
C GLY A 275 13.90 14.23 -1.44
N LYS A 276 14.45 13.26 -2.18
CA LYS A 276 15.13 13.52 -3.46
C LYS A 276 14.18 14.16 -4.48
N VAL A 277 12.97 13.61 -4.64
CA VAL A 277 11.94 14.13 -5.56
C VAL A 277 11.60 15.59 -5.25
N VAL A 278 11.45 15.95 -3.97
CA VAL A 278 11.16 17.33 -3.57
C VAL A 278 12.32 18.27 -3.91
N GLU A 279 13.56 17.87 -3.61
CA GLU A 279 14.73 18.71 -3.89
C GLU A 279 14.98 18.86 -5.40
N ASP A 280 14.83 17.78 -6.17
CA ASP A 280 14.92 17.81 -7.63
C ASP A 280 13.84 18.74 -8.22
N ALA A 281 12.58 18.64 -7.77
CA ALA A 281 11.50 19.51 -8.22
C ALA A 281 11.74 21.00 -7.89
N LYS A 282 12.26 21.31 -6.69
CA LYS A 282 12.67 22.67 -6.34
C LYS A 282 13.77 23.20 -7.25
N ALA A 283 14.77 22.36 -7.57
CA ALA A 283 15.85 22.72 -8.47
C ALA A 283 15.35 23.05 -9.87
N ARG A 284 14.44 22.24 -10.43
CA ARG A 284 13.80 22.50 -11.74
C ARG A 284 13.05 23.83 -11.78
N ILE A 285 12.25 24.11 -10.74
CA ILE A 285 11.51 25.37 -10.62
C ILE A 285 12.48 26.56 -10.57
N LYS A 286 13.58 26.45 -9.83
CA LYS A 286 14.61 27.51 -9.74
C LYS A 286 15.34 27.73 -11.07
N ALA A 287 15.54 26.66 -11.84
CA ALA A 287 16.15 26.71 -13.17
C ALA A 287 15.19 27.28 -14.25
N GLY A 288 13.92 27.51 -13.93
CA GLY A 288 12.91 28.00 -14.88
C GLY A 288 12.44 26.93 -15.87
N GLU A 289 12.67 25.65 -15.55
CA GLU A 289 12.23 24.54 -16.40
C GLU A 289 10.70 24.45 -16.44
N PRO A 290 10.10 24.18 -17.61
CA PRO A 290 8.68 23.85 -17.69
C PRO A 290 8.41 22.58 -16.88
N SER A 291 7.54 22.69 -15.87
CA SER A 291 7.15 21.56 -15.04
C SER A 291 5.64 21.68 -14.76
N PRO A 292 4.81 21.03 -15.60
CA PRO A 292 3.35 21.09 -15.51
C PRO A 292 2.77 20.13 -14.45
N ASP A 293 3.61 19.36 -13.77
CA ASP A 293 3.22 18.38 -12.77
C ASP A 293 2.60 18.99 -11.50
N ILE A 294 1.85 18.16 -10.77
CA ILE A 294 1.12 18.54 -9.56
C ILE A 294 2.05 19.06 -8.47
N LEU A 295 3.20 18.40 -8.26
CA LEU A 295 4.18 18.80 -7.25
C LEU A 295 4.75 20.19 -7.55
N SER A 296 5.07 20.48 -8.80
CA SER A 296 5.55 21.80 -9.22
C SER A 296 4.50 22.89 -9.00
N ALA A 297 3.23 22.61 -9.29
CA ALA A 297 2.13 23.54 -8.98
C ALA A 297 1.99 23.78 -7.47
N LEU A 298 2.12 22.73 -6.66
CA LEU A 298 2.09 22.80 -5.20
C LEU A 298 3.27 23.60 -4.65
N LEU A 299 4.50 23.35 -5.12
CA LEU A 299 5.69 24.07 -4.67
C LEU A 299 5.63 25.56 -5.00
N ARG A 300 5.12 25.93 -6.19
CA ARG A 300 4.87 27.33 -6.55
C ARG A 300 3.83 27.97 -5.63
N ALA A 301 2.74 27.27 -5.34
CA ALA A 301 1.72 27.75 -4.40
C ALA A 301 2.26 27.90 -2.97
N ASN A 302 3.10 26.96 -2.53
CA ASN A 302 3.75 27.01 -1.22
C ASN A 302 4.70 28.22 -1.11
N ALA A 303 5.54 28.45 -2.12
CA ALA A 303 6.46 29.58 -2.16
C ALA A 303 5.72 30.94 -2.20
N ASN A 304 4.60 31.03 -2.91
CA ASN A 304 3.76 32.22 -2.90
C ASN A 304 3.13 32.43 -1.51
N ALA A 305 2.62 31.37 -0.88
CA ALA A 305 2.09 31.44 0.47
C ALA A 305 3.16 31.84 1.52
N GLU A 306 4.42 31.45 1.31
CA GLU A 306 5.54 31.89 2.14
C GLU A 306 5.79 33.41 1.99
N ARG A 307 5.79 33.93 0.75
CA ARG A 307 5.94 35.38 0.49
C ARG A 307 4.79 36.20 1.08
N ASP A 308 3.55 35.75 0.88
CA ASP A 308 2.34 36.40 1.40
C ASP A 308 2.24 36.34 2.94
N SER A 309 3.08 35.53 3.60
CA SER A 309 3.04 35.32 5.05
C SER A 309 3.80 36.37 5.87
N GLU A 310 4.53 37.29 5.22
CA GLU A 310 5.24 38.39 5.89
C GLU A 310 4.29 39.38 6.60
N GLU A 311 3.02 39.49 6.18
CA GLU A 311 2.01 40.35 6.82
C GLU A 311 1.07 39.63 7.82
N LYS A 312 1.04 38.28 7.86
CA LYS A 312 0.04 37.51 8.63
C LYS A 312 0.63 36.85 9.88
N ARG A 313 0.07 37.16 11.06
CA ARG A 313 0.61 36.84 12.41
C ARG A 313 0.44 35.39 12.90
N SER A 314 -0.39 34.53 12.31
CA SER A 314 -0.64 33.15 12.82
C SER A 314 -0.20 32.05 11.85
N ILE A 315 0.46 30.99 12.36
CA ILE A 315 0.84 29.77 11.61
C ILE A 315 -0.40 29.03 11.08
N LEU A 316 -1.56 29.17 11.73
CA LEU A 316 -2.83 28.60 11.26
C LEU A 316 -3.43 29.38 10.09
N ASP A 317 -3.00 30.64 9.89
CA ASP A 317 -3.40 31.50 8.77
C ASP A 317 -2.45 31.38 7.56
N ARG A 318 -1.37 30.60 7.72
CA ARG A 318 -0.36 30.35 6.68
C ARG A 318 -0.64 28.99 6.04
N ASN A 319 -1.03 28.97 4.77
CA ASN A 319 -1.18 27.74 3.98
C ASN A 319 0.20 27.23 3.50
N VAL A 320 1.18 27.18 4.40
CA VAL A 320 2.58 26.80 4.12
C VAL A 320 2.84 25.42 4.68
N LEU A 321 3.48 24.57 3.88
CA LEU A 321 3.98 23.26 4.22
C LEU A 321 5.48 23.36 4.54
N THR A 322 5.89 22.76 5.65
CA THR A 322 7.31 22.57 5.96
C THR A 322 7.95 21.56 5.02
N ASN A 323 9.29 21.55 4.91
CA ASN A 323 10.01 20.54 4.13
C ASN A 323 9.67 19.09 4.56
N ALA A 324 9.55 18.85 5.87
CA ALA A 324 9.15 17.54 6.38
C ALA A 324 7.73 17.15 5.92
N GLU A 325 6.80 18.10 5.88
CA GLU A 325 5.46 17.87 5.36
C GLU A 325 5.46 17.68 3.85
N LEU A 326 6.26 18.42 3.08
CA LEU A 326 6.41 18.22 1.64
C LEU A 326 6.91 16.80 1.32
N HIS A 327 7.94 16.32 2.03
CA HIS A 327 8.42 14.94 1.88
C HIS A 327 7.33 13.92 2.23
N ALA A 328 6.56 14.18 3.28
CA ALA A 328 5.44 13.34 3.66
C ALA A 328 4.29 13.37 2.63
N GLN A 329 4.02 14.51 1.98
CA GLN A 329 3.04 14.58 0.90
C GLN A 329 3.50 13.80 -0.33
N VAL A 330 4.77 13.90 -0.73
CA VAL A 330 5.29 13.08 -1.86
C VAL A 330 5.19 11.59 -1.54
N SER A 331 5.57 11.17 -0.33
CA SER A 331 5.40 9.77 0.10
C SER A 331 3.92 9.34 0.10
N THR A 332 3.03 10.25 0.50
CA THR A 332 1.57 10.06 0.45
C THR A 332 1.08 9.90 -0.99
N PHE A 333 1.53 10.74 -1.92
CA PHE A 333 1.14 10.67 -3.32
C PHE A 333 1.58 9.36 -3.95
N ILE A 334 2.84 8.98 -3.77
CA ILE A 334 3.39 7.71 -4.27
C ILE A 334 2.49 6.57 -3.78
N PHE A 335 2.33 6.37 -2.47
CA PHE A 335 1.58 5.21 -1.97
C PHE A 335 0.08 5.28 -2.27
N ALA A 336 -0.58 6.39 -1.91
CA ALA A 336 -2.04 6.47 -1.98
C ALA A 336 -2.57 6.58 -3.41
N GLY A 337 -1.79 7.16 -4.33
CA GLY A 337 -2.19 7.34 -5.72
C GLY A 337 -2.10 6.05 -6.54
N HIS A 338 -0.91 5.43 -6.60
CA HIS A 338 -0.73 4.28 -7.51
C HIS A 338 -1.45 3.02 -7.02
N GLU A 339 -1.28 2.66 -5.74
CA GLU A 339 -1.72 1.37 -5.19
C GLU A 339 -3.25 1.23 -5.20
N THR A 340 -3.96 2.34 -5.00
CA THR A 340 -5.43 2.33 -5.06
C THR A 340 -5.94 2.28 -6.50
N THR A 341 -5.37 3.08 -7.42
CA THR A 341 -5.78 3.07 -8.84
C THR A 341 -5.43 1.75 -9.51
N SER A 342 -4.23 1.19 -9.30
CA SER A 342 -3.80 -0.09 -9.87
C SER A 342 -4.73 -1.23 -9.46
N THR A 343 -5.13 -1.25 -8.19
CA THR A 343 -6.09 -2.21 -7.66
C THR A 343 -7.45 -2.08 -8.31
N GLN A 344 -7.94 -0.85 -8.48
CA GLN A 344 -9.22 -0.61 -9.16
C GLN A 344 -9.18 -1.03 -10.63
N LEU A 345 -8.09 -0.75 -11.33
CA LEU A 345 -7.89 -1.22 -12.70
C LEU A 345 -7.87 -2.75 -12.76
N ALA A 346 -7.13 -3.41 -11.88
CA ALA A 346 -7.06 -4.86 -11.82
C ALA A 346 -8.45 -5.49 -11.60
N TRP A 347 -9.24 -4.96 -10.66
CA TRP A 347 -10.62 -5.41 -10.45
C TRP A 347 -11.51 -5.16 -11.67
N LEU A 348 -11.40 -4.00 -12.31
CA LEU A 348 -12.17 -3.68 -13.50
C LEU A 348 -11.85 -4.64 -14.66
N PHE A 349 -10.56 -4.90 -14.92
CA PHE A 349 -10.17 -5.90 -15.93
C PHE A 349 -10.69 -7.29 -15.59
N LEU A 350 -10.62 -7.69 -14.33
CA LEU A 350 -11.13 -8.98 -13.88
C LEU A 350 -12.65 -9.13 -14.06
N PHE A 351 -13.43 -8.12 -13.68
CA PHE A 351 -14.89 -8.13 -13.91
C PHE A 351 -15.24 -8.20 -15.39
N LEU A 352 -14.51 -7.47 -16.23
CA LEU A 352 -14.70 -7.52 -17.69
C LEU A 352 -14.21 -8.85 -18.29
N ALA A 353 -13.19 -9.48 -17.72
CA ALA A 353 -12.69 -10.80 -18.15
C ALA A 353 -13.67 -11.93 -17.79
N GLN A 354 -14.46 -11.74 -16.72
CA GLN A 354 -15.53 -12.66 -16.30
C GLN A 354 -16.83 -12.49 -17.11
N ASP A 355 -17.03 -11.33 -17.74
CA ASP A 355 -18.24 -10.99 -18.49
C ASP A 355 -17.91 -10.42 -19.87
N GLN A 356 -17.86 -11.34 -20.85
CA GLN A 356 -17.54 -10.99 -22.23
C GLN A 356 -18.58 -10.06 -22.86
N THR A 357 -19.87 -10.17 -22.49
CA THR A 357 -20.92 -9.28 -23.01
C THR A 357 -20.65 -7.83 -22.63
N ARG A 358 -20.30 -7.59 -21.36
CA ARG A 358 -19.97 -6.25 -20.86
C ARG A 358 -18.63 -5.76 -21.39
N GLN A 359 -17.66 -6.67 -21.57
CA GLN A 359 -16.39 -6.37 -22.24
C GLN A 359 -16.60 -5.85 -23.67
N HIS A 360 -17.40 -6.56 -24.47
CA HIS A 360 -17.73 -6.16 -25.84
C HIS A 360 -18.51 -4.86 -25.90
N THR A 361 -19.44 -4.62 -24.96
CA THR A 361 -20.23 -3.39 -24.91
C THR A 361 -19.35 -2.18 -24.62
N LEU A 362 -18.44 -2.28 -23.65
CA LEU A 362 -17.48 -1.22 -23.35
C LEU A 362 -16.51 -0.99 -24.51
N ARG A 363 -15.96 -2.07 -25.08
CA ARG A 363 -15.07 -2.00 -26.25
C ARG A 363 -15.75 -1.27 -27.41
N ARG A 364 -16.99 -1.64 -27.74
CA ARG A 364 -17.77 -1.01 -28.81
C ARG A 364 -18.00 0.48 -28.53
N ALA A 365 -18.43 0.85 -27.33
CA ALA A 365 -18.68 2.25 -26.96
C ALA A 365 -17.43 3.13 -27.13
N VAL A 366 -16.25 2.61 -26.76
CA VAL A 366 -14.98 3.31 -26.94
C VAL A 366 -14.61 3.44 -28.42
N VAL A 367 -14.72 2.35 -29.19
CA VAL A 367 -14.42 2.35 -30.63
C VAL A 367 -15.34 3.29 -31.39
N GLU A 368 -16.65 3.29 -31.10
CA GLU A 368 -17.63 4.21 -31.68
C GLU A 368 -17.29 5.67 -31.36
N LYS A 369 -16.89 5.96 -30.11
CA LYS A 369 -16.44 7.30 -29.73
C LYS A 369 -15.20 7.71 -30.52
N ARG A 370 -14.19 6.85 -30.64
CA ARG A 370 -12.98 7.14 -31.44
C ARG A 370 -13.30 7.38 -32.91
N ALA A 371 -14.16 6.55 -33.50
CA ALA A 371 -14.63 6.71 -34.87
C ALA A 371 -15.38 8.05 -35.08
N SER A 372 -16.21 8.47 -34.12
CA SER A 372 -16.91 9.77 -34.17
C SER A 372 -15.96 10.97 -34.18
N LEU A 373 -14.73 10.79 -33.69
CA LEU A 373 -13.67 11.79 -33.65
C LEU A 373 -12.68 11.66 -34.82
N GLY A 374 -12.91 10.73 -35.75
CA GLY A 374 -12.00 10.44 -36.87
C GLY A 374 -10.68 9.79 -36.45
N LEU A 375 -10.63 9.17 -35.27
CA LEU A 375 -9.45 8.46 -34.75
C LEU A 375 -9.51 6.97 -35.12
N ALA A 376 -8.36 6.30 -35.13
CA ALA A 376 -8.32 4.86 -35.38
C ALA A 376 -9.08 4.09 -34.26
N PRO A 377 -9.69 2.93 -34.56
CA PRO A 377 -10.41 2.12 -33.57
C PRO A 377 -9.57 1.73 -32.35
N GLN A 378 -8.27 1.50 -32.58
CA GLN A 378 -7.28 1.15 -31.57
C GLN A 378 -6.25 2.27 -31.50
N ALA A 379 -5.96 2.74 -30.29
CA ALA A 379 -4.92 3.73 -30.09
C ALA A 379 -3.53 3.11 -30.36
N SER A 380 -2.63 3.86 -30.99
CA SER A 380 -1.25 3.45 -31.22
C SER A 380 -0.28 4.58 -30.85
N SER A 381 0.91 4.21 -30.41
CA SER A 381 1.99 5.13 -30.06
C SER A 381 2.47 6.00 -31.23
N THR A 382 2.21 5.59 -32.47
CA THR A 382 2.73 6.24 -33.68
C THR A 382 1.74 7.15 -34.42
N GLY A 383 0.47 7.25 -33.98
CA GLY A 383 -0.55 7.90 -34.81
C GLY A 383 -1.66 8.68 -34.10
N ASP A 384 -2.02 8.35 -32.86
CA ASP A 384 -3.23 8.90 -32.24
C ASP A 384 -2.95 9.75 -31.00
N ARG A 385 -3.64 10.89 -30.91
CA ARG A 385 -3.71 11.67 -29.66
C ARG A 385 -4.54 10.91 -28.60
N ALA A 386 -4.25 11.19 -27.34
CA ALA A 386 -5.12 10.79 -26.23
C ALA A 386 -6.51 11.44 -26.35
N LEU A 387 -7.54 10.73 -25.88
CA LEU A 387 -8.86 11.32 -25.67
C LEU A 387 -8.78 12.33 -24.49
N SER A 388 -9.43 13.48 -24.63
CA SER A 388 -9.51 14.45 -23.54
C SER A 388 -10.43 13.96 -22.41
N GLU A 389 -10.36 14.58 -21.23
CA GLU A 389 -11.29 14.26 -20.13
C GLU A 389 -12.75 14.40 -20.59
N GLU A 390 -13.08 15.47 -21.33
CA GLU A 390 -14.43 15.70 -21.84
C GLU A 390 -14.88 14.63 -22.83
N GLU A 391 -13.97 14.13 -23.67
CA GLU A 391 -14.27 13.07 -24.64
C GLU A 391 -14.46 11.71 -23.96
N LEU A 392 -13.71 11.44 -22.89
CA LEU A 392 -13.86 10.25 -22.05
C LEU A 392 -15.13 10.31 -21.18
N ASP A 393 -15.51 11.51 -20.73
CA ASP A 393 -16.77 11.75 -20.01
C ASP A 393 -18.00 11.55 -20.91
N ASP A 394 -17.85 11.76 -22.22
CA ASP A 394 -18.87 11.51 -23.23
C ASP A 394 -18.99 10.03 -23.66
N ILE A 395 -18.41 9.10 -22.88
CA ILE A 395 -18.61 7.65 -23.02
C ILE A 395 -19.37 7.16 -21.76
N PRO A 396 -20.72 7.20 -21.73
CA PRO A 396 -21.48 6.88 -20.53
C PRO A 396 -21.18 5.51 -19.96
N TYR A 397 -21.07 4.49 -20.82
CA TYR A 397 -20.84 3.11 -20.38
C TYR A 397 -19.45 2.92 -19.73
N LEU A 398 -18.44 3.73 -20.11
CA LEU A 398 -17.13 3.76 -19.47
C LEU A 398 -17.23 4.27 -18.03
N ASP A 399 -17.91 5.39 -17.83
CA ASP A 399 -18.17 5.94 -16.49
C ASP A 399 -18.97 4.95 -15.63
N TRP A 400 -19.96 4.27 -16.20
CA TRP A 400 -20.75 3.25 -15.51
C TRP A 400 -19.92 2.06 -15.05
N CYS A 401 -19.05 1.53 -15.91
CA CYS A 401 -18.15 0.43 -15.57
C CYS A 401 -17.21 0.81 -14.41
N ILE A 402 -16.62 2.00 -14.46
CA ILE A 402 -15.72 2.48 -13.40
C ILE A 402 -16.48 2.68 -12.08
N ARG A 403 -17.66 3.30 -12.12
CA ARG A 403 -18.51 3.51 -10.94
C ARG A 403 -18.96 2.20 -10.32
N GLU A 404 -19.34 1.23 -11.15
CA GLU A 404 -19.77 -0.08 -10.65
C GLU A 404 -18.61 -0.88 -10.07
N CYS A 405 -17.42 -0.83 -10.67
CA CYS A 405 -16.21 -1.42 -10.09
C CYS A 405 -15.91 -0.83 -8.71
N LEU A 406 -15.87 0.51 -8.60
CA LEU A 406 -15.64 1.21 -7.34
C LEU A 406 -16.69 0.88 -6.27
N ARG A 407 -17.94 0.64 -6.68
CA ARG A 407 -19.05 0.30 -5.78
C ARG A 407 -18.95 -1.13 -5.27
N VAL A 408 -18.82 -2.10 -6.18
CA VAL A 408 -18.75 -3.53 -5.86
C VAL A 408 -17.48 -3.83 -5.08
N GLN A 409 -16.35 -3.27 -5.53
CA GLN A 409 -15.05 -3.58 -4.98
C GLN A 409 -14.15 -2.35 -4.87
N SER A 410 -14.34 -1.60 -3.78
CA SER A 410 -13.45 -0.51 -3.38
C SER A 410 -12.09 -1.02 -2.90
N ALA A 411 -11.01 -0.29 -3.22
CA ALA A 411 -9.65 -0.59 -2.75
C ALA A 411 -9.55 -0.46 -1.22
N VAL A 412 -10.39 0.41 -0.63
CA VAL A 412 -10.53 0.60 0.80
C VAL A 412 -11.94 0.17 1.21
N HIS A 413 -12.04 -0.98 1.87
CA HIS A 413 -13.32 -1.63 2.19
C HIS A 413 -13.96 -1.10 3.47
N THR A 414 -13.14 -0.66 4.42
CA THR A 414 -13.59 -0.17 5.72
C THR A 414 -12.76 1.02 6.18
N THR A 415 -13.33 1.83 7.06
CA THR A 415 -12.57 2.83 7.81
C THR A 415 -13.06 2.89 9.25
N SER A 416 -12.19 3.29 10.17
CA SER A 416 -12.57 3.51 11.57
C SER A 416 -12.36 4.95 12.02
N ARG A 417 -13.09 5.35 13.05
CA ARG A 417 -12.94 6.61 13.80
C ARG A 417 -12.96 6.37 15.30
N VAL A 418 -12.51 7.35 16.07
CA VAL A 418 -12.62 7.37 17.53
C VAL A 418 -13.35 8.64 17.94
N ALA A 419 -14.39 8.53 18.75
CA ALA A 419 -15.07 9.72 19.29
C ALA A 419 -14.15 10.43 20.29
N THR A 420 -14.02 11.76 20.18
CA THR A 420 -13.27 12.58 21.17
C THR A 420 -14.16 13.14 22.26
N GLU A 421 -15.45 13.24 22.00
CA GLU A 421 -16.46 13.87 22.86
C GLU A 421 -17.66 12.93 23.04
N THR A 422 -18.47 13.19 24.07
CA THR A 422 -19.77 12.50 24.19
C THR A 422 -20.75 13.18 23.24
N GLU A 423 -21.27 12.43 22.27
CA GLU A 423 -22.19 12.95 21.25
C GLU A 423 -23.34 11.98 20.98
N TRP A 424 -24.42 12.51 20.41
CA TRP A 424 -25.54 11.72 19.92
C TRP A 424 -25.51 11.68 18.39
N ILE A 425 -25.23 10.51 17.83
CA ILE A 425 -25.19 10.32 16.38
C ILE A 425 -26.62 10.01 15.89
N PRO A 426 -27.20 10.83 15.00
CA PRO A 426 -28.52 10.58 14.43
C PRO A 426 -28.48 9.42 13.42
N LEU A 427 -29.57 8.66 13.36
CA LEU A 427 -29.81 7.58 12.40
C LEU A 427 -31.00 7.91 11.49
N SER A 428 -31.09 7.24 10.33
CA SER A 428 -32.17 7.42 9.36
C SER A 428 -33.57 7.07 9.90
N ASN A 429 -33.65 6.21 10.92
CA ASN A 429 -34.90 5.82 11.58
C ASN A 429 -35.37 6.81 12.67
N GLY A 430 -34.74 7.98 12.80
CA GLY A 430 -35.06 9.00 13.80
C GLY A 430 -34.50 8.74 15.20
N LYS A 431 -33.90 7.57 15.45
CA LYS A 431 -33.19 7.28 16.71
C LYS A 431 -31.81 7.92 16.72
N HIS A 432 -31.22 7.96 17.91
CA HIS A 432 -29.86 8.43 18.12
C HIS A 432 -29.06 7.39 18.90
N VAL A 433 -27.75 7.32 18.63
CA VAL A 433 -26.81 6.48 19.39
C VAL A 433 -25.82 7.37 20.10
N GLN A 434 -25.73 7.22 21.41
CA GLN A 434 -24.74 7.94 22.21
C GLN A 434 -23.37 7.28 22.04
N VAL A 435 -22.37 8.10 21.73
CA VAL A 435 -20.96 7.72 21.73
C VAL A 435 -20.22 8.48 22.81
N HIS A 436 -19.08 7.96 23.24
CA HIS A 436 -18.28 8.52 24.33
C HIS A 436 -16.81 8.66 23.94
N PRO A 437 -16.05 9.55 24.60
CA PRO A 437 -14.62 9.71 24.34
C PRO A 437 -13.87 8.38 24.40
N GLY A 438 -13.10 8.07 23.35
CA GLY A 438 -12.34 6.83 23.21
C GLY A 438 -13.10 5.68 22.54
N MET A 439 -14.42 5.80 22.31
CA MET A 439 -15.20 4.76 21.63
C MET A 439 -14.79 4.65 20.15
N VAL A 440 -14.55 3.42 19.69
CA VAL A 440 -14.21 3.11 18.30
C VAL A 440 -15.47 2.91 17.46
N LEU A 441 -15.55 3.62 16.34
CA LEU A 441 -16.60 3.51 15.35
C LEU A 441 -16.04 2.87 14.07
N LEU A 442 -16.70 1.81 13.58
CA LEU A 442 -16.38 1.11 12.34
C LEU A 442 -17.39 1.49 11.25
N PHE A 443 -16.89 1.82 10.06
CA PHE A 443 -17.66 2.17 8.88
C PHE A 443 -17.31 1.18 7.76
N PRO A 444 -18.14 0.16 7.51
CA PRO A 444 -17.88 -0.84 6.48
C PRO A 444 -18.37 -0.29 5.13
N LEU A 445 -17.50 0.45 4.44
CA LEU A 445 -17.80 1.16 3.20
C LEU A 445 -18.29 0.20 2.12
N SER A 446 -17.55 -0.88 1.82
CA SER A 446 -17.96 -1.85 0.79
C SER A 446 -19.26 -2.55 1.16
N ALA A 447 -19.47 -2.91 2.43
CA ALA A 447 -20.74 -3.53 2.88
C ALA A 447 -21.93 -2.60 2.65
N PHE A 448 -21.75 -1.30 2.93
CA PHE A 448 -22.75 -0.28 2.65
C PHE A 448 -23.01 -0.12 1.15
N MET A 449 -21.95 -0.12 0.35
CA MET A 449 -22.01 0.02 -1.12
C MET A 449 -22.56 -1.22 -1.84
N THR A 450 -22.64 -2.35 -1.15
CA THR A 450 -23.17 -3.64 -1.64
C THR A 450 -24.39 -4.10 -0.81
N SER A 451 -25.06 -3.17 -0.13
CA SER A 451 -26.29 -3.46 0.61
C SER A 451 -27.50 -3.51 -0.32
N GLU A 452 -28.28 -4.59 -0.27
CA GLU A 452 -29.56 -4.69 -1.00
C GLU A 452 -30.53 -3.56 -0.63
N VAL A 453 -30.50 -3.12 0.64
CA VAL A 453 -31.38 -2.05 1.15
C VAL A 453 -31.15 -0.73 0.41
N TYR A 454 -29.90 -0.45 0.02
CA TYR A 454 -29.54 0.84 -0.60
C TYR A 454 -29.27 0.73 -2.09
N TRP A 455 -28.93 -0.45 -2.60
CA TRP A 455 -28.50 -0.67 -3.99
C TRP A 455 -29.40 -1.61 -4.78
N GLY A 456 -30.48 -2.12 -4.17
CA GLY A 456 -31.44 -3.00 -4.80
C GLY A 456 -30.92 -4.44 -4.96
N PRO A 457 -31.60 -5.26 -5.78
CA PRO A 457 -31.25 -6.65 -5.96
C PRO A 457 -29.89 -6.82 -6.62
N GLU A 458 -29.25 -7.95 -6.30
CA GLU A 458 -27.93 -8.36 -6.81
C GLU A 458 -26.87 -7.27 -6.60
N PRO A 459 -26.64 -6.83 -5.36
CA PRO A 459 -25.73 -5.73 -5.08
C PRO A 459 -24.27 -6.14 -5.19
N ASP A 460 -23.96 -7.44 -5.12
CA ASP A 460 -22.60 -7.97 -5.30
C ASP A 460 -22.25 -8.21 -6.78
N ALA A 461 -23.23 -8.13 -7.71
CA ALA A 461 -23.01 -8.31 -9.14
C ALA A 461 -22.43 -7.04 -9.79
N PHE A 462 -21.45 -7.22 -10.68
CA PHE A 462 -20.94 -6.16 -11.55
C PHE A 462 -21.96 -5.86 -12.66
N ARG A 463 -22.81 -4.84 -12.44
CA ARG A 463 -23.86 -4.41 -13.37
C ARG A 463 -23.74 -2.91 -13.69
N PRO A 464 -22.88 -2.50 -14.64
CA PRO A 464 -22.75 -1.11 -15.07
C PRO A 464 -24.07 -0.44 -15.43
N GLU A 465 -25.02 -1.19 -15.97
CA GLU A 465 -26.35 -0.70 -16.37
C GLU A 465 -27.16 -0.13 -15.19
N ARG A 466 -26.77 -0.42 -13.93
CA ARG A 466 -27.34 0.19 -12.72
C ARG A 466 -27.24 1.72 -12.73
N TRP A 467 -26.30 2.26 -13.49
CA TRP A 467 -26.04 3.70 -13.58
C TRP A 467 -26.75 4.38 -14.77
N SER A 468 -27.52 3.62 -15.55
CA SER A 468 -28.26 4.14 -16.72
C SER A 468 -29.38 5.10 -16.35
N GLU A 469 -30.01 4.89 -15.19
CA GLU A 469 -31.05 5.77 -14.66
C GLU A 469 -30.61 6.40 -13.33
N PRO A 470 -31.14 7.58 -12.98
CA PRO A 470 -30.98 8.13 -11.64
C PRO A 470 -31.55 7.17 -10.60
N MET A 471 -30.69 6.60 -9.75
CA MET A 471 -31.13 5.73 -8.67
C MET A 471 -32.09 6.47 -7.71
N PRO A 472 -33.29 5.94 -7.44
CA PRO A 472 -34.27 6.57 -6.55
C PRO A 472 -33.74 6.64 -5.10
N GLY A 473 -33.97 7.77 -4.40
CA GLY A 473 -33.59 7.95 -2.98
C GLY A 473 -32.20 8.57 -2.71
N ARG A 474 -31.53 9.13 -3.73
CA ARG A 474 -30.12 9.57 -3.71
C ARG A 474 -29.72 10.77 -2.84
N SER A 475 -30.57 11.30 -1.95
CA SER A 475 -30.22 12.53 -1.20
C SER A 475 -29.10 12.35 -0.16
N VAL A 476 -28.76 11.11 0.22
CA VAL A 476 -27.88 10.86 1.38
C VAL A 476 -26.46 10.35 1.04
N ILE A 477 -26.20 9.88 -0.19
CA ILE A 477 -24.88 9.34 -0.61
C ILE A 477 -24.26 10.27 -1.66
N PRO A 478 -22.96 10.66 -1.56
CA PRO A 478 -22.32 11.57 -2.52
C PRO A 478 -22.47 11.06 -3.96
N ALA A 479 -23.01 11.92 -4.81
CA ALA A 479 -23.77 11.56 -6.00
C ALA A 479 -22.98 11.09 -7.23
N HIS A 480 -21.69 10.74 -7.14
CA HIS A 480 -20.90 10.36 -8.32
C HIS A 480 -20.20 8.99 -8.24
N HIS A 481 -19.43 8.71 -7.19
CA HIS A 481 -18.70 7.43 -7.02
C HIS A 481 -18.99 6.74 -5.69
N GLY A 482 -20.10 7.12 -5.03
CA GLY A 482 -20.47 6.67 -3.70
C GLY A 482 -19.41 6.96 -2.64
N LEU A 483 -19.01 5.96 -1.86
CA LEU A 483 -18.12 6.12 -0.70
C LEU A 483 -16.66 5.67 -0.92
N SER A 484 -16.30 5.23 -2.13
CA SER A 484 -14.95 4.73 -2.43
C SER A 484 -13.87 5.82 -2.31
N PHE A 485 -14.26 7.09 -2.50
CA PHE A 485 -13.43 8.27 -2.24
C PHE A 485 -13.78 8.99 -0.93
N LEU A 486 -14.54 8.34 -0.04
CA LEU A 486 -15.09 8.93 1.18
C LEU A 486 -15.95 10.18 0.91
N MET A 487 -16.27 10.96 1.94
CA MET A 487 -17.05 12.20 1.83
C MET A 487 -16.58 13.29 2.79
N GLY A 488 -17.07 14.51 2.57
CA GLY A 488 -16.84 15.65 3.44
C GLY A 488 -15.40 16.18 3.38
N PRO A 489 -14.94 16.93 4.41
CA PRO A 489 -13.62 17.56 4.43
C PRO A 489 -12.44 16.58 4.26
N ARG A 490 -12.64 15.28 4.53
CA ARG A 490 -11.62 14.23 4.36
C ARG A 490 -11.81 13.37 3.10
N ALA A 491 -12.69 13.75 2.17
CA ALA A 491 -12.83 13.09 0.89
C ALA A 491 -11.50 13.06 0.12
N CYS A 492 -11.28 12.03 -0.71
CA CYS A 492 -10.06 11.87 -1.48
C CYS A 492 -9.79 13.11 -2.36
N ILE A 493 -8.62 13.72 -2.17
CA ILE A 493 -8.19 14.88 -2.95
C ILE A 493 -7.79 14.50 -4.38
N GLY A 494 -7.35 13.25 -4.59
CA GLY A 494 -6.92 12.71 -5.88
C GLY A 494 -8.03 11.97 -6.64
N SER A 495 -9.31 12.14 -6.28
CA SER A 495 -10.42 11.41 -6.92
C SER A 495 -10.50 11.67 -8.43
N SER A 496 -10.43 12.94 -8.87
CA SER A 496 -10.43 13.28 -10.30
C SER A 496 -9.20 12.74 -11.03
N PHE A 497 -8.03 12.75 -10.38
CA PHE A 497 -6.80 12.14 -10.95
C PHE A 497 -7.01 10.65 -11.21
N ALA A 498 -7.45 9.91 -10.18
CA ALA A 498 -7.64 8.47 -10.26
C ALA A 498 -8.70 8.09 -11.30
N ILE A 499 -9.83 8.81 -11.37
CA ILE A 499 -10.87 8.54 -12.36
C ILE A 499 -10.37 8.80 -13.78
N LEU A 500 -9.66 9.90 -14.01
CA LEU A 500 -9.10 10.18 -15.34
C LEU A 500 -8.07 9.12 -15.74
N GLU A 501 -7.16 8.75 -14.84
CA GLU A 501 -6.17 7.69 -15.05
C GLU A 501 -6.86 6.37 -15.40
N MET A 502 -7.86 5.94 -14.60
CA MET A 502 -8.64 4.74 -14.87
C MET A 502 -9.30 4.76 -16.25
N LYS A 503 -9.92 5.89 -16.63
CA LYS A 503 -10.58 6.07 -17.94
C LYS A 503 -9.58 5.94 -19.09
N VAL A 504 -8.44 6.61 -19.01
CA VAL A 504 -7.41 6.57 -20.06
C VAL A 504 -6.87 5.15 -20.23
N PHE A 505 -6.55 4.47 -19.12
CA PHE A 505 -6.03 3.11 -19.13
C PHE A 505 -7.01 2.12 -19.77
N ILE A 506 -8.25 2.05 -19.28
CA ILE A 506 -9.20 1.05 -19.78
C ILE A 506 -9.66 1.36 -21.21
N ALA A 507 -9.88 2.63 -21.57
CA ALA A 507 -10.30 3.02 -22.92
C ALA A 507 -9.21 2.77 -23.97
N THR A 508 -7.95 2.70 -23.55
CA THR A 508 -6.83 2.46 -24.45
C THR A 508 -6.48 0.98 -24.57
N ILE A 509 -6.43 0.26 -23.45
CA ILE A 509 -6.01 -1.16 -23.42
C ILE A 509 -7.13 -2.06 -23.97
N LEU A 510 -8.38 -1.82 -23.58
CA LEU A 510 -9.49 -2.73 -23.87
C LEU A 510 -9.78 -2.96 -25.38
N PRO A 511 -9.65 -1.95 -26.26
CA PRO A 511 -9.81 -2.17 -27.70
C PRO A 511 -8.74 -3.05 -28.35
N SER A 512 -7.57 -3.18 -27.72
CA SER A 512 -6.40 -3.87 -28.30
C SER A 512 -6.29 -5.33 -27.88
N PHE A 513 -6.81 -5.67 -26.69
CA PHE A 513 -6.70 -7.02 -26.13
C PHE A 513 -8.06 -7.61 -25.79
N HIS A 514 -8.17 -8.94 -25.89
CA HIS A 514 -9.28 -9.73 -25.37
C HIS A 514 -8.86 -10.36 -24.04
N PHE A 515 -9.65 -10.15 -22.98
CA PHE A 515 -9.33 -10.63 -21.64
C PHE A 515 -10.27 -11.75 -21.23
N GLU A 516 -9.71 -12.83 -20.68
CA GLU A 516 -10.46 -13.96 -20.12
C GLU A 516 -9.92 -14.30 -18.73
N TRP A 517 -10.83 -14.69 -17.83
CA TRP A 517 -10.44 -15.17 -16.51
C TRP A 517 -10.12 -16.66 -16.56
N ASP A 518 -8.95 -17.04 -16.05
CA ASP A 518 -8.46 -18.42 -16.03
C ASP A 518 -9.13 -19.32 -14.97
N GLY A 519 -10.14 -18.82 -14.26
CA GLY A 519 -10.90 -19.55 -13.25
C GLY A 519 -10.23 -19.67 -11.88
N ARG A 520 -9.04 -19.08 -11.67
CA ARG A 520 -8.38 -19.14 -10.36
C ARG A 520 -9.19 -18.42 -9.28
N PRO A 521 -9.34 -19.01 -8.08
CA PRO A 521 -10.13 -18.41 -7.02
C PRO A 521 -9.51 -17.11 -6.54
N ILE A 522 -10.36 -16.11 -6.33
CA ILE A 522 -9.96 -14.81 -5.80
C ILE A 522 -10.17 -14.84 -4.29
N VAL A 523 -9.11 -14.65 -3.51
CA VAL A 523 -9.18 -14.69 -2.04
C VAL A 523 -9.28 -13.26 -1.49
N PRO A 524 -10.39 -12.89 -0.82
CA PRO A 524 -10.52 -11.58 -0.17
C PRO A 524 -9.52 -11.45 0.98
N LYS A 525 -8.87 -10.30 1.13
CA LYS A 525 -7.91 -10.02 2.21
C LYS A 525 -8.37 -8.90 3.15
N MET A 526 -7.87 -8.96 4.38
CA MET A 526 -8.25 -8.03 5.47
C MET A 526 -7.62 -6.63 5.33
N TRP A 527 -6.45 -6.51 4.71
CA TRP A 527 -5.77 -5.22 4.59
C TRP A 527 -6.33 -4.43 3.41
N PRO A 528 -6.51 -3.09 3.52
CA PRO A 528 -6.82 -2.25 2.38
C PRO A 528 -5.69 -2.47 1.37
N VAL A 529 -5.99 -3.10 0.25
CA VAL A 529 -5.07 -3.40 -0.85
C VAL A 529 -4.11 -4.62 -0.71
N ALA A 530 -4.36 -5.61 0.15
CA ALA A 530 -3.44 -6.77 0.26
C ALA A 530 -3.37 -7.73 -0.95
N ARG A 531 -2.15 -8.04 -1.41
CA ARG A 531 -1.77 -9.08 -2.40
C ARG A 531 -1.75 -10.48 -1.80
N ASP A 532 -1.92 -11.51 -2.63
CA ASP A 532 -1.44 -12.86 -2.31
C ASP A 532 0.03 -12.99 -2.64
N VAL A 533 0.88 -13.02 -1.61
CA VAL A 533 2.26 -13.43 -1.78
C VAL A 533 2.21 -14.95 -1.73
N PRO A 534 2.63 -15.68 -2.79
CA PRO A 534 2.81 -17.12 -2.71
C PRO A 534 3.60 -17.46 -1.45
N ALA A 535 3.34 -18.60 -0.82
CA ALA A 535 3.96 -19.02 0.46
C ALA A 535 5.51 -19.11 0.47
N ARG A 536 6.21 -18.65 -0.57
CA ARG A 536 7.64 -18.43 -0.57
C ARG A 536 7.98 -17.01 -0.14
N PRO A 537 8.80 -16.79 0.91
CA PRO A 537 9.49 -15.52 1.05
C PRO A 537 10.23 -15.23 -0.28
N PRO A 538 10.38 -13.95 -0.69
CA PRO A 538 10.99 -13.61 -1.97
C PRO A 538 12.26 -14.44 -2.17
N SER A 539 12.17 -15.44 -3.05
CA SER A 539 13.28 -16.32 -3.40
C SER A 539 14.12 -15.59 -4.43
N GLY A 540 14.74 -14.51 -3.98
CA GLY A 540 15.65 -13.69 -4.75
C GLY A 540 16.65 -13.07 -3.79
N PRO A 541 17.96 -13.13 -4.09
CA PRO A 541 18.96 -12.48 -3.24
C PRO A 541 18.65 -10.99 -3.16
N ASN A 542 18.80 -10.42 -1.96
CA ASN A 542 18.67 -9.00 -1.72
C ASN A 542 19.71 -8.28 -2.59
N PRO A 543 19.37 -7.22 -3.35
CA PRO A 543 20.35 -6.42 -4.09
C PRO A 543 21.40 -5.75 -3.18
N LEU A 544 21.21 -5.83 -1.85
CA LEU A 544 22.13 -5.36 -0.81
C LEU A 544 22.86 -6.50 -0.07
N ASP A 545 22.74 -7.76 -0.53
CA ASP A 545 23.58 -8.87 -0.09
C ASP A 545 24.90 -8.88 -0.87
N GLU A 546 25.57 -7.73 -0.97
CA GLU A 546 27.01 -7.80 -1.18
C GLU A 546 27.62 -8.61 -0.02
N PRO A 547 28.49 -9.60 -0.28
CA PRO A 547 29.09 -10.41 0.76
C PRO A 547 30.00 -9.55 1.64
N THR A 548 29.43 -8.99 2.71
CA THR A 548 30.20 -8.32 3.75
C THR A 548 30.91 -9.35 4.62
N LEU A 549 32.06 -8.99 5.20
CA LEU A 549 32.80 -9.83 6.16
C LEU A 549 31.89 -10.37 7.27
N ALA A 550 30.89 -9.58 7.70
CA ALA A 550 29.91 -9.97 8.70
C ALA A 550 29.02 -11.15 8.22
N ASN A 551 28.56 -11.12 6.96
CA ASN A 551 27.73 -12.17 6.38
C ASN A 551 28.48 -13.49 6.23
N VAL A 552 29.73 -13.45 5.74
CA VAL A 552 30.59 -14.64 5.62
C VAL A 552 30.93 -15.21 7.01
N LYS A 553 31.20 -14.36 8.00
CA LYS A 553 31.45 -14.78 9.39
C LYS A 553 30.23 -15.45 10.02
N GLN A 554 29.03 -14.95 9.73
CA GLN A 554 27.79 -15.52 10.24
C GLN A 554 27.50 -16.89 9.60
N LYS A 555 27.62 -17.02 8.28
CA LYS A 555 27.47 -18.30 7.58
C LYS A 555 28.52 -19.33 8.03
N TRP A 556 29.77 -18.91 8.24
CA TRP A 556 30.83 -19.77 8.78
C TRP A 556 30.48 -20.32 10.18
N LYS A 557 29.96 -19.46 11.07
CA LYS A 557 29.50 -19.89 12.40
C LYS A 557 28.35 -20.90 12.32
N GLN A 558 27.39 -20.66 11.42
CA GLN A 558 26.27 -21.57 11.20
C GLN A 558 26.74 -22.92 10.66
N ALA A 559 27.68 -22.95 9.71
CA ALA A 559 28.26 -24.19 9.20
C ALA A 559 28.98 -25.00 10.29
N ARG A 560 29.74 -24.35 11.19
CA ARG A 560 30.35 -25.04 12.34
C ARG A 560 29.31 -25.59 13.33
N LEU A 561 28.25 -24.84 13.59
CA LEU A 561 27.15 -25.29 14.46
C LEU A 561 26.41 -26.48 13.86
N ALA A 562 26.25 -26.51 12.53
CA ALA A 562 25.65 -27.62 11.79
C ALA A 562 26.60 -28.83 11.60
N LYS A 563 27.84 -28.75 12.10
CA LYS A 563 28.90 -29.76 11.89
C LYS A 563 29.23 -30.05 10.42
N ASP A 564 28.97 -29.11 9.53
CA ASP A 564 29.37 -29.18 8.12
C ASP A 564 30.84 -28.78 7.99
N SER A 565 31.73 -29.77 8.09
CA SER A 565 33.19 -29.55 8.12
C SER A 565 33.73 -28.98 6.82
N GLU A 566 33.14 -29.32 5.67
CA GLU A 566 33.59 -28.85 4.37
C GLU A 566 33.21 -27.38 4.17
N LEU A 567 31.94 -27.04 4.41
CA LEU A 567 31.47 -25.66 4.27
C LEU A 567 32.14 -24.72 5.28
N ALA A 568 32.38 -25.20 6.51
CA ALA A 568 33.10 -24.43 7.53
C ALA A 568 34.57 -24.21 7.17
N THR A 569 35.23 -25.16 6.52
CA THR A 569 36.64 -25.00 6.10
C THR A 569 36.74 -23.99 4.95
N LEU A 570 35.87 -24.10 3.96
CA LEU A 570 35.80 -23.20 2.82
C LEU A 570 35.51 -21.75 3.25
N LEU A 571 34.44 -21.54 4.03
CA LEU A 571 34.07 -20.20 4.52
C LEU A 571 35.13 -19.63 5.47
N GLY A 572 35.89 -20.48 6.17
CA GLY A 572 37.01 -20.07 7.02
C GLY A 572 38.18 -19.50 6.21
N GLY A 573 38.51 -20.12 5.07
CA GLY A 573 39.51 -19.60 4.13
C GLY A 573 39.12 -18.22 3.60
N ILE A 574 37.88 -18.08 3.11
CA ILE A 574 37.34 -16.81 2.60
C ILE A 574 37.34 -15.73 3.69
N LEU A 575 36.97 -16.08 4.92
CA LEU A 575 36.99 -15.16 6.06
C LEU A 575 38.41 -14.66 6.36
N THR A 576 39.41 -15.52 6.23
CA THR A 576 40.82 -15.18 6.45
C THR A 576 41.34 -14.21 5.38
N ASP A 577 41.01 -14.46 4.12
CA ASP A 577 41.37 -13.58 3.00
C ASP A 577 40.72 -12.20 3.13
N LEU A 578 39.45 -12.14 3.52
CA LEU A 578 38.73 -10.89 3.75
C LEU A 578 39.30 -10.10 4.95
N GLN A 579 39.69 -10.78 6.03
CA GLN A 579 40.32 -10.15 7.19
C GLN A 579 41.73 -9.62 6.87
N TYR A 580 42.48 -10.35 6.05
CA TYR A 580 43.79 -9.93 5.57
C TYR A 580 43.69 -8.68 4.69
N ALA A 581 42.73 -8.64 3.76
CA ALA A 581 42.44 -7.48 2.91
C ALA A 581 41.98 -6.25 3.72
N GLN A 582 41.25 -6.45 4.83
CA GLN A 582 40.83 -5.35 5.71
C GLN A 582 41.99 -4.80 6.57
N LYS A 583 42.97 -5.65 6.93
CA LYS A 583 44.16 -5.26 7.70
C LYS A 583 45.22 -4.56 6.87
N THR A 584 45.38 -4.94 5.60
CA THR A 584 46.32 -4.32 4.66
C THR A 584 45.68 -3.05 4.07
N LYS A 585 45.69 -1.95 4.84
CA LYS A 585 45.33 -0.61 4.37
C LYS A 585 46.20 -0.23 3.15
N MET A 586 45.71 -0.42 1.93
CA MET A 586 46.26 0.21 0.73
C MET A 586 45.99 1.73 0.76
N GLN A 587 46.92 2.48 0.17
CA GLN A 587 47.06 3.94 0.25
C GLN A 587 45.81 4.75 -0.16
N PRO A 588 45.70 6.04 0.25
CA PRO A 588 44.48 6.85 0.19
C PRO A 588 43.81 7.02 -1.19
N ASN A 589 44.49 6.68 -2.29
CA ASN A 589 44.02 6.90 -3.67
C ASN A 589 43.75 5.62 -4.47
N GLN A 590 43.65 4.44 -3.85
CA GLN A 590 43.24 3.21 -4.56
C GLN A 590 41.92 2.67 -4.02
N LYS A 591 40.91 2.53 -4.91
CA LYS A 591 39.65 1.85 -4.59
C LYS A 591 39.97 0.40 -4.17
N PRO A 592 39.39 -0.11 -3.08
CA PRO A 592 39.62 -1.50 -2.67
C PRO A 592 39.23 -2.45 -3.81
N PRO A 593 39.97 -3.55 -4.04
CA PRO A 593 39.58 -4.54 -5.03
C PRO A 593 38.18 -5.05 -4.67
N SER A 594 37.25 -4.93 -5.61
CA SER A 594 35.88 -5.40 -5.45
C SER A 594 35.91 -6.87 -4.98
N ILE A 595 35.22 -7.16 -3.88
CA ILE A 595 35.09 -8.52 -3.31
C ILE A 595 34.59 -9.50 -4.39
N ILE A 596 33.73 -8.99 -5.29
CA ILE A 596 33.24 -9.72 -6.46
C ILE A 596 34.40 -10.13 -7.38
N LYS A 597 35.36 -9.26 -7.68
CA LYS A 597 36.53 -9.59 -8.51
C LYS A 597 37.41 -10.67 -7.87
N MET A 598 37.54 -10.68 -6.54
CA MET A 598 38.30 -11.73 -5.84
C MET A 598 37.58 -13.08 -5.87
N LEU A 599 36.26 -13.10 -5.60
CA LEU A 599 35.44 -14.30 -5.71
C LEU A 599 35.40 -14.84 -7.15
N GLN A 600 35.26 -13.96 -8.15
CA GLN A 600 35.35 -14.32 -9.58
C GLN A 600 36.72 -14.90 -9.94
N LYS A 601 37.82 -14.33 -9.39
CA LYS A 601 39.17 -14.87 -9.60
C LYS A 601 39.36 -16.22 -8.92
N GLY A 602 38.78 -16.41 -7.74
CA GLY A 602 38.75 -17.69 -7.02
C GLY A 602 38.00 -18.78 -7.80
N ILE A 603 36.78 -18.46 -8.27
CA ILE A 603 36.00 -19.33 -9.16
C ILE A 603 36.81 -19.68 -10.40
N LYS A 604 37.35 -18.69 -11.10
CA LYS A 604 38.14 -18.94 -12.32
C LYS A 604 39.32 -19.88 -12.05
N LYS A 605 40.10 -19.62 -10.98
CA LYS A 605 41.26 -20.46 -10.61
C LYS A 605 40.86 -21.91 -10.35
N ARG A 606 39.73 -22.15 -9.67
CA ARG A 606 39.25 -23.48 -9.33
C ARG A 606 38.58 -24.21 -10.49
N THR A 607 37.83 -23.49 -11.32
CA THR A 607 37.32 -24.00 -12.59
C THR A 607 38.45 -24.41 -13.53
N ASP A 608 39.52 -23.61 -13.61
CA ASP A 608 40.71 -23.93 -14.41
C ASP A 608 41.44 -25.16 -13.83
N ALA A 609 41.56 -25.25 -12.50
CA ALA A 609 42.13 -26.42 -11.83
C ALA A 609 41.31 -27.70 -12.08
N ALA A 610 39.98 -27.64 -11.97
CA ALA A 610 39.09 -28.77 -12.28
C ALA A 610 39.24 -29.26 -13.73
N LYS A 611 39.37 -28.34 -14.69
CA LYS A 611 39.65 -28.68 -16.11
C LYS A 611 40.99 -29.39 -16.26
N VAL A 612 42.04 -28.89 -15.62
CA VAL A 612 43.37 -29.52 -15.64
C VAL A 612 43.33 -30.92 -15.03
N PHE A 613 42.64 -31.10 -13.90
CA PHE A 613 42.51 -32.40 -13.24
C PHE A 613 41.72 -33.43 -14.06
N ARG A 614 40.72 -32.99 -14.86
CA ARG A 614 40.00 -33.88 -15.78
C ARG A 614 40.82 -34.30 -17.01
N GLN A 615 41.78 -33.48 -17.43
CA GLN A 615 42.56 -33.73 -18.65
C GLN A 615 43.84 -34.56 -18.38
N ALA A 616 44.24 -34.74 -17.13
CA ALA A 616 45.38 -35.57 -16.76
C ALA A 616 45.05 -37.08 -16.84
N LYS A 617 45.77 -37.85 -17.68
CA LYS A 617 45.80 -39.33 -17.64
C LYS A 617 47.02 -39.82 -16.84
N PRO A 618 46.95 -40.90 -16.03
CA PRO A 618 45.84 -41.86 -15.84
C PRO A 618 44.96 -41.54 -14.60
N ALA A 619 43.71 -42.03 -14.60
CA ALA A 619 42.66 -41.73 -13.62
C ALA A 619 42.80 -42.50 -12.29
N PRO A 620 42.21 -42.04 -11.15
CA PRO A 620 41.23 -40.96 -11.03
C PRO A 620 41.66 -39.84 -10.05
N ARG A 621 41.57 -38.58 -10.49
CA ARG A 621 41.34 -37.44 -9.58
C ARG A 621 39.95 -36.84 -9.82
N VAL A 622 39.00 -37.70 -10.22
CA VAL A 622 37.59 -37.33 -10.39
C VAL A 622 37.07 -36.73 -9.09
N ASP A 623 37.45 -37.30 -7.95
CA ASP A 623 37.12 -36.80 -6.60
C ASP A 623 37.63 -35.36 -6.34
N LEU A 624 38.83 -35.00 -6.80
CA LEU A 624 39.36 -33.64 -6.67
C LEU A 624 38.72 -32.67 -7.66
N ALA A 625 38.40 -33.12 -8.88
CA ALA A 625 37.68 -32.29 -9.85
C ALA A 625 36.23 -32.04 -9.39
N GLU A 626 35.57 -33.05 -8.82
CA GLU A 626 34.24 -32.94 -8.22
C GLU A 626 34.27 -32.04 -6.98
N LYS A 627 35.31 -32.15 -6.14
CA LYS A 627 35.52 -31.25 -5.01
C LYS A 627 35.71 -29.79 -5.45
N GLU A 628 36.55 -29.53 -6.45
CA GLU A 628 36.74 -28.17 -6.99
C GLU A 628 35.45 -27.63 -7.62
N GLU A 629 34.67 -28.45 -8.33
CA GLU A 629 33.36 -28.06 -8.88
C GLU A 629 32.31 -27.82 -7.79
N HIS A 630 32.31 -28.61 -6.72
CA HIS A 630 31.45 -28.41 -5.57
C HIS A 630 31.77 -27.09 -4.85
N GLU A 631 33.06 -26.81 -4.63
CA GLU A 631 33.50 -25.55 -4.05
C GLU A 631 33.21 -24.35 -4.97
N VAL A 632 33.26 -24.53 -6.31
CA VAL A 632 32.83 -23.51 -7.27
C VAL A 632 31.33 -23.22 -7.14
N ARG A 633 30.47 -24.23 -6.98
CA ARG A 633 29.02 -24.02 -6.77
C ARG A 633 28.75 -23.22 -5.50
N ILE A 634 29.42 -23.56 -4.39
CA ILE A 634 29.27 -22.81 -3.13
C ILE A 634 29.75 -21.37 -3.28
N LEU A 635 30.85 -21.13 -4.01
CA LEU A 635 31.35 -19.77 -4.28
C LEU A 635 30.42 -18.97 -5.21
N GLN A 636 29.76 -19.63 -6.16
CA GLN A 636 28.75 -19.01 -7.04
C GLN A 636 27.51 -18.60 -6.25
N ASP A 637 27.07 -19.39 -5.28
CA ASP A 637 25.95 -19.04 -4.38
C ASP A 637 26.26 -17.83 -3.46
N LEU A 638 27.53 -17.44 -3.34
CA LEU A 638 27.97 -16.26 -2.58
C LEU A 638 28.11 -15.00 -3.45
N LEU A 639 28.08 -15.12 -4.78
CA LEU A 639 28.05 -13.99 -5.70
C LEU A 639 26.59 -13.63 -6.04
N PRO A 640 26.23 -12.33 -6.10
CA PRO A 640 24.96 -11.97 -6.73
C PRO A 640 24.98 -12.46 -8.19
N LYS A 641 23.89 -13.13 -8.61
CA LYS A 641 23.74 -13.70 -9.96
C LYS A 641 23.89 -12.67 -11.06
#